data_AF-A0A7E4V5S3-F1
#
_entry.id   AF-A0A7E4V5S3-F1
#
_cell.length_a   1.000
_cell.length_b   1.000
_cell.length_c   1.000
_cell.angle_alpha   90.00
_cell.angle_beta   90.00
_cell.angle_gamma   90.00
#
_symmetry.space_group_name_H-M   'P 1'
#
loop_
_entity.id
_entity.type
_entity.pdbx_description
1 polymer ?
#
loop_
_entity_poly.entity_id
_entity_poly.type
_entity_poly.pdbx_seq_one_letter_code
_entity_poly.pdbx_strand_id
1 'polypeptide(L)'
;MLAKTVAQVYDPQSFIKAINAAKNANFDELSSNGFSYKKSLPTIENIIEKLAFDAAILANLTADCSEDIELIVSETTSVFEGGAPTQLTEAVLKLIDSSGKPSAGILLGNTRFFGLFKECQAIKYDLGNRTFAGRYSEISFALGGANETTCVSSAFTIDLCLPKTCTSADIKTIVNGISKGEIVCEVQSLPREAHANAGTWITLGIIAVVLFLGVTASVFDYVVLPYHKHEPYVNSFLMQCWRSFSLYTNVVEIFNTKGANKPGNIGPIHCMRFFSMCWVVMGHSMVFFVSLSVNPLSFLEMQKYRIFGIIDNSFFSVDTFFWQSGLLLTFVWLKKYNQNKQQVMSAQAWILFYVHRIVRLSPPYFLVIAFYTWIYIPFAYKNTVFFTSGEVDPCETNWWLNFLYLNNDIRAKEQCYGVSWYLATDMRMFILTPVILIPLAIKKTYGVIVALVILAISTGINIFEMYHYYFPPTMGNLGPVDPRMTADAADYDVLMYAAPWIRCQVYIIGMLTGVLMQTYKKLRIPNIVQLLGWIMTLAIAYGCLFTLKGYFNGDVVPLGWRTLFSAASKPLWGIALSWIVVTCYYGYGSFINSFMSWSIWVPVGRLSYSTYLIHIIVVTYLIGQNQQPFVFSNFFQMFAMFIVPMIVCSLLFALFWSSAFELGFGKLETVLINALIGSKPKPMPVRPRASTLDPPVPETPPVAHDDSAHARMSISKKIATAASDLGHRQRQSVATIEIPLDDNENFCNEKSTNRDDDGRWS
;
A
#
# COMPACT_ATOMS: atom_id res chain seq x y z
N MET A 1 2.67 16.71 -9.46
CA MET A 1 3.37 15.59 -8.80
C MET A 1 2.43 14.41 -8.65
N LEU A 2 2.48 13.56 -7.62
CA LEU A 2 1.95 12.19 -7.65
C LEU A 2 0.61 11.97 -8.40
N ALA A 3 -0.44 12.75 -8.14
CA ALA A 3 -1.73 12.65 -8.83
C ALA A 3 -1.69 13.05 -10.33
N LYS A 4 -0.77 13.94 -10.72
CA LYS A 4 -0.44 14.30 -12.11
C LYS A 4 0.59 13.37 -12.76
N THR A 5 1.53 12.79 -12.02
CA THR A 5 2.39 11.71 -12.53
C THR A 5 1.53 10.48 -12.83
N VAL A 6 0.55 10.20 -11.96
CA VAL A 6 -0.60 9.33 -12.27
C VAL A 6 -1.32 9.87 -13.50
N ALA A 7 -1.83 11.11 -13.55
CA ALA A 7 -2.56 11.63 -14.71
C ALA A 7 -1.79 11.70 -16.06
N GLN A 8 -0.45 11.64 -16.07
CA GLN A 8 0.33 11.49 -17.31
C GLN A 8 0.34 10.04 -17.80
N VAL A 9 0.41 9.07 -16.88
CA VAL A 9 0.23 7.63 -17.16
C VAL A 9 -1.26 7.31 -17.41
N TYR A 10 -2.14 8.11 -16.81
CA TYR A 10 -3.60 8.08 -16.87
C TYR A 10 -4.16 9.22 -17.75
N ASP A 11 -3.43 9.67 -18.77
CA ASP A 11 -4.06 10.15 -20.00
C ASP A 11 -3.65 9.26 -21.19
N PRO A 12 -4.13 8.00 -21.20
CA PRO A 12 -3.91 7.10 -22.30
C PRO A 12 -4.75 7.52 -23.50
N GLN A 13 -5.74 8.41 -23.37
CA GLN A 13 -6.44 8.92 -24.53
C GLN A 13 -5.56 9.91 -25.30
N SER A 14 -4.89 10.86 -24.66
CA SER A 14 -3.89 11.70 -25.33
C SER A 14 -2.67 10.90 -25.79
N PHE A 15 -2.18 9.94 -24.99
CA PHE A 15 -1.03 9.09 -25.36
C PHE A 15 -1.36 8.08 -26.48
N ILE A 16 -2.54 7.44 -26.48
CA ILE A 16 -2.99 6.57 -27.59
C ILE A 16 -3.43 7.40 -28.79
N LYS A 17 -3.95 8.63 -28.62
CA LYS A 17 -4.21 9.56 -29.74
C LYS A 17 -2.92 10.09 -30.35
N ALA A 18 -1.88 10.32 -29.56
CA ALA A 18 -0.51 10.62 -30.00
C ALA A 18 0.10 9.45 -30.77
N ILE A 19 0.06 8.24 -30.21
CA ILE A 19 0.56 7.02 -30.87
C ILE A 19 -0.26 6.72 -32.13
N ASN A 20 -1.59 6.85 -32.10
CA ASN A 20 -2.44 6.66 -33.27
C ASN A 20 -2.26 7.80 -34.28
N ALA A 21 -1.92 9.03 -33.90
CA ALA A 21 -1.51 10.06 -34.84
C ALA A 21 -0.18 9.67 -35.51
N ALA A 22 0.82 9.24 -34.75
CA ALA A 22 2.10 8.74 -35.27
C ALA A 22 2.01 7.41 -36.08
N LYS A 23 0.86 6.72 -36.01
CA LYS A 23 0.59 5.41 -36.65
C LYS A 23 -0.43 5.49 -37.79
N ASN A 24 -1.30 6.51 -37.78
CA ASN A 24 -2.29 6.79 -38.82
C ASN A 24 -1.86 7.93 -39.76
N ALA A 25 -0.93 8.80 -39.36
CA ALA A 25 -0.08 9.48 -40.33
C ALA A 25 0.65 8.38 -41.10
N ASN A 26 0.41 8.28 -42.41
CA ASN A 26 0.97 7.18 -43.19
C ASN A 26 2.49 7.17 -43.02
N PHE A 27 3.11 5.99 -42.93
CA PHE A 27 4.57 5.89 -42.90
C PHE A 27 5.19 6.51 -44.17
N ASP A 28 4.44 6.48 -45.27
CA ASP A 28 4.74 7.17 -46.53
C ASP A 28 4.47 8.69 -46.49
N GLU A 29 3.53 9.20 -45.68
CA GLU A 29 3.36 10.66 -45.46
C GLU A 29 4.39 11.22 -44.48
N LEU A 30 4.79 10.46 -43.46
CA LEU A 30 5.90 10.83 -42.59
C LEU A 30 7.22 10.85 -43.37
N SER A 31 7.44 9.91 -44.30
CA SER A 31 8.64 9.95 -45.16
C SER A 31 8.57 11.02 -46.26
N SER A 32 7.43 11.22 -46.93
CA SER A 32 7.29 12.20 -48.03
C SER A 32 7.15 13.66 -47.56
N ASN A 33 6.60 13.93 -46.38
CA ASN A 33 6.69 15.24 -45.73
C ASN A 33 8.03 15.46 -44.99
N GLY A 34 8.97 14.51 -45.11
CA GLY A 34 10.35 14.64 -44.58
C GLY A 34 10.51 14.40 -43.07
N PHE A 35 9.44 14.03 -42.35
CA PHE A 35 9.43 13.72 -40.92
C PHE A 35 10.01 12.33 -40.62
N SER A 36 11.29 12.15 -40.95
CA SER A 36 12.03 10.95 -40.55
C SER A 36 12.38 11.03 -39.06
N TYR A 37 11.76 10.18 -38.24
CA TYR A 37 12.09 10.00 -36.82
C TYR A 37 13.60 9.77 -36.54
N LYS A 38 14.36 9.30 -37.54
CA LYS A 38 15.81 9.08 -37.46
C LYS A 38 16.65 10.34 -37.76
N LYS A 39 16.00 11.49 -38.04
CA LYS A 39 16.62 12.79 -38.35
C LYS A 39 16.00 13.97 -37.58
N SER A 40 14.89 13.80 -36.86
CA SER A 40 14.21 14.90 -36.16
C SER A 40 14.64 15.03 -34.69
N LEU A 41 14.64 13.92 -33.94
CA LEU A 41 15.14 13.87 -32.57
C LEU A 41 16.66 14.14 -32.52
N PRO A 42 17.12 15.14 -31.75
CA PRO A 42 18.53 15.50 -31.67
C PRO A 42 19.26 14.57 -30.68
N THR A 43 20.07 13.65 -31.23
CA THR A 43 21.11 12.95 -30.46
C THR A 43 22.30 13.89 -30.22
N ILE A 44 23.15 13.53 -29.26
CA ILE A 44 24.42 14.23 -29.03
C ILE A 44 25.34 14.22 -30.27
N GLU A 45 25.28 13.16 -31.08
CA GLU A 45 25.99 13.04 -32.36
C GLU A 45 25.48 14.09 -33.37
N ASN A 46 24.15 14.21 -33.55
CA ASN A 46 23.52 15.24 -34.40
C ASN A 46 23.82 16.66 -33.90
N ILE A 47 23.97 16.83 -32.58
CA ILE A 47 24.36 18.10 -31.94
C ILE A 47 25.79 18.47 -32.33
N ILE A 48 26.74 17.56 -32.15
CA ILE A 48 28.16 17.81 -32.47
C ILE A 48 28.36 18.02 -33.97
N GLU A 49 27.74 17.17 -34.82
CA GLU A 49 27.79 17.31 -36.28
C GLU A 49 27.29 18.69 -36.72
N LYS A 50 26.13 19.14 -36.22
CA LYS A 50 25.56 20.40 -36.69
C LYS A 50 26.29 21.63 -36.13
N LEU A 51 26.75 21.59 -34.87
CA LEU A 51 27.52 22.68 -34.28
C LEU A 51 28.88 22.89 -35.00
N ALA A 52 29.47 21.83 -35.55
CA ALA A 52 30.68 21.93 -36.38
C ALA A 52 30.49 22.74 -37.68
N PHE A 53 29.25 22.93 -38.15
CA PHE A 53 28.95 23.63 -39.41
C PHE A 53 28.07 24.89 -39.26
N ASP A 54 27.48 25.14 -38.08
CA ASP A 54 26.52 26.23 -37.84
C ASP A 54 26.99 27.21 -36.75
N ALA A 55 27.94 28.08 -37.13
CA ALA A 55 28.51 29.12 -36.26
C ALA A 55 27.48 30.13 -35.73
N ALA A 56 26.28 30.22 -36.33
CA ALA A 56 25.22 31.09 -35.84
C ALA A 56 24.54 30.54 -34.57
N ILE A 57 24.62 29.23 -34.31
CA ILE A 57 24.17 28.64 -33.04
C ILE A 57 25.18 28.96 -31.93
N LEU A 58 26.47 28.70 -32.18
CA LEU A 58 27.59 29.00 -31.27
C LEU A 58 27.60 30.47 -30.80
N ALA A 59 27.44 31.42 -31.74
CA ALA A 59 27.42 32.85 -31.45
C ALA A 59 26.27 33.33 -30.53
N ASN A 60 25.29 32.47 -30.24
CA ASN A 60 24.16 32.76 -29.33
C ASN A 60 24.28 32.02 -27.97
N LEU A 61 25.41 31.36 -27.69
CA LEU A 61 25.66 30.68 -26.41
C LEU A 61 26.43 31.58 -25.43
N THR A 62 26.37 31.25 -24.14
CA THR A 62 27.30 31.78 -23.14
C THR A 62 28.74 31.42 -23.50
N ALA A 63 29.70 32.33 -23.28
CA ALA A 63 31.08 32.17 -23.73
C ALA A 63 31.73 30.87 -23.21
N ASP A 64 31.57 30.58 -21.92
CA ASP A 64 32.10 29.37 -21.28
C ASP A 64 31.54 28.08 -21.92
N CYS A 65 30.28 28.11 -22.36
CA CYS A 65 29.59 27.02 -23.05
C CYS A 65 30.06 26.89 -24.51
N SER A 66 30.22 27.98 -25.25
CA SER A 66 30.79 27.96 -26.61
C SER A 66 32.17 27.31 -26.61
N GLU A 67 33.04 27.70 -25.68
CA GLU A 67 34.41 27.16 -25.58
C GLU A 67 34.42 25.66 -25.23
N ASP A 68 33.59 25.19 -24.29
CA ASP A 68 33.48 23.74 -24.01
C ASP A 68 32.87 22.96 -25.20
N ILE A 69 31.96 23.56 -25.96
CA ILE A 69 31.35 22.95 -27.15
C ILE A 69 32.36 22.88 -28.31
N GLU A 70 33.14 23.94 -28.55
CA GLU A 70 34.22 23.96 -29.54
C GLU A 70 35.30 22.93 -29.22
N LEU A 71 35.65 22.78 -27.92
CA LEU A 71 36.52 21.69 -27.45
C LEU A 71 35.93 20.30 -27.77
N ILE A 72 34.65 20.05 -27.44
CA ILE A 72 33.96 18.80 -27.78
C ILE A 72 33.99 18.53 -29.30
N VAL A 73 33.68 19.52 -30.13
CA VAL A 73 33.66 19.39 -31.60
C VAL A 73 35.06 19.06 -32.13
N SER A 74 36.07 19.82 -31.73
CA SER A 74 37.45 19.64 -32.20
C SER A 74 38.03 18.25 -31.84
N GLU A 75 37.79 17.79 -30.61
CA GLU A 75 38.23 16.49 -30.12
C GLU A 75 37.45 15.34 -30.78
N THR A 76 36.14 15.52 -31.04
CA THR A 76 35.34 14.52 -31.76
C THR A 76 35.83 14.34 -33.19
N THR A 77 36.11 15.45 -33.90
CA THR A 77 36.67 15.40 -35.26
C THR A 77 38.05 14.75 -35.27
N SER A 78 38.94 15.09 -34.34
CA SER A 78 40.30 14.51 -34.30
C SER A 78 40.27 12.98 -34.08
N VAL A 79 39.32 12.47 -33.28
CA VAL A 79 39.09 11.03 -33.09
C VAL A 79 38.59 10.37 -34.37
N PHE A 80 37.64 10.97 -35.10
CA PHE A 80 37.15 10.43 -36.37
C PHE A 80 38.20 10.46 -37.50
N GLU A 81 39.13 11.42 -37.47
CA GLU A 81 40.27 11.50 -38.40
C GLU A 81 41.44 10.56 -38.03
N GLY A 82 41.33 9.81 -36.93
CA GLY A 82 42.35 8.83 -36.52
C GLY A 82 43.49 9.41 -35.68
N GLY A 83 43.27 10.55 -35.03
CA GLY A 83 44.21 11.18 -34.10
C GLY A 83 44.51 10.32 -32.85
N ALA A 84 45.61 10.67 -32.17
CA ALA A 84 45.98 10.00 -30.93
C ALA A 84 45.08 10.48 -29.76
N PRO A 85 44.48 9.56 -28.97
CA PRO A 85 43.53 9.93 -27.93
C PRO A 85 44.21 10.71 -26.79
N THR A 86 43.56 11.81 -26.38
CA THR A 86 43.99 12.67 -25.26
C THR A 86 43.20 12.36 -23.98
N GLN A 87 43.47 13.07 -22.88
CA GLN A 87 42.62 13.01 -21.69
C GLN A 87 41.22 13.62 -21.93
N LEU A 88 41.08 14.55 -22.88
CA LEU A 88 39.79 15.12 -23.27
C LEU A 88 38.97 14.12 -24.11
N THR A 89 39.61 13.27 -24.92
CA THR A 89 38.95 12.20 -25.68
C THR A 89 38.09 11.32 -24.75
N GLU A 90 38.63 10.92 -23.60
CA GLU A 90 37.89 10.09 -22.63
C GLU A 90 36.70 10.85 -21.99
N ALA A 91 36.81 12.17 -21.83
CA ALA A 91 35.72 13.02 -21.36
C ALA A 91 34.59 13.14 -22.39
N VAL A 92 34.96 13.35 -23.65
CA VAL A 92 34.04 13.51 -24.79
C VAL A 92 33.33 12.19 -25.11
N LEU A 93 34.04 11.06 -25.12
CA LEU A 93 33.43 9.74 -25.34
C LEU A 93 32.41 9.39 -24.25
N LYS A 94 32.69 9.69 -22.97
CA LYS A 94 31.71 9.52 -21.88
C LYS A 94 30.52 10.47 -22.01
N LEU A 95 30.72 11.70 -22.49
CA LEU A 95 29.63 12.66 -22.73
C LEU A 95 28.71 12.18 -23.85
N ILE A 96 29.28 11.62 -24.92
CA ILE A 96 28.54 11.01 -26.02
C ILE A 96 27.79 9.76 -25.54
N ASP A 97 28.46 8.81 -24.86
CA ASP A 97 27.81 7.54 -24.51
C ASP A 97 26.78 7.68 -23.39
N SER A 98 27.02 8.55 -22.40
CA SER A 98 26.05 8.81 -21.32
C SER A 98 24.83 9.62 -21.74
N SER A 99 24.82 10.18 -22.95
CA SER A 99 23.62 10.76 -23.55
C SER A 99 22.63 9.68 -24.00
N GLY A 100 21.35 9.96 -23.81
CA GLY A 100 20.24 9.12 -24.23
C GLY A 100 20.17 8.99 -25.76
N LYS A 101 19.76 7.80 -26.21
CA LYS A 101 19.72 7.43 -27.64
C LYS A 101 18.33 6.86 -27.96
N PRO A 102 17.70 7.20 -29.11
CA PRO A 102 16.39 6.67 -29.50
C PRO A 102 16.38 5.14 -29.51
N SER A 103 15.71 4.55 -28.52
CA SER A 103 15.72 3.11 -28.26
C SER A 103 14.50 2.40 -28.85
N ALA A 104 14.56 1.06 -28.90
CA ALA A 104 13.47 0.25 -29.43
C ALA A 104 12.15 0.46 -28.65
N GLY A 105 11.03 0.09 -29.27
CA GLY A 105 9.72 0.14 -28.62
C GLY A 105 8.91 1.42 -28.85
N ILE A 106 9.30 2.33 -29.73
CA ILE A 106 8.50 3.53 -30.08
C ILE A 106 7.08 3.12 -30.52
N LEU A 107 6.96 2.11 -31.39
CA LEU A 107 5.67 1.52 -31.81
C LEU A 107 4.94 0.72 -30.71
N LEU A 108 5.59 0.52 -29.56
CA LEU A 108 5.05 -0.06 -28.32
C LEU A 108 4.84 1.02 -27.23
N GLY A 109 4.92 2.31 -27.60
CA GLY A 109 4.68 3.46 -26.73
C GLY A 109 5.91 4.01 -26.00
N ASN A 110 7.14 3.69 -26.43
CA ASN A 110 8.34 4.31 -25.87
C ASN A 110 8.41 5.81 -26.23
N THR A 111 8.29 6.67 -25.23
CA THR A 111 8.45 8.13 -25.35
C THR A 111 9.55 8.71 -24.44
N ARG A 112 10.35 7.86 -23.78
CA ARG A 112 11.41 8.28 -22.84
C ARG A 112 12.75 7.63 -23.17
N PHE A 113 13.69 8.42 -23.67
CA PHE A 113 15.02 7.99 -24.10
C PHE A 113 16.08 8.36 -23.07
N PHE A 114 16.20 7.51 -22.04
CA PHE A 114 17.07 7.74 -20.89
C PHE A 114 18.57 7.67 -21.22
N GLY A 115 19.36 8.48 -20.52
CA GLY A 115 20.82 8.47 -20.54
C GLY A 115 21.42 7.84 -19.27
N LEU A 116 22.76 7.82 -19.17
CA LEU A 116 23.48 7.28 -18.02
C LEU A 116 23.84 8.38 -17.03
N PHE A 117 22.86 8.81 -16.23
CA PHE A 117 23.00 9.91 -15.25
C PHE A 117 24.31 9.92 -14.45
N LYS A 118 24.65 8.78 -13.81
CA LYS A 118 25.85 8.69 -12.97
C LYS A 118 27.16 8.81 -13.75
N GLU A 119 27.17 8.41 -15.03
CA GLU A 119 28.35 8.50 -15.87
C GLU A 119 28.57 9.94 -16.34
N CYS A 120 27.52 10.60 -16.82
CA CYS A 120 27.57 12.03 -17.12
C CYS A 120 28.05 12.86 -15.91
N GLN A 121 27.55 12.54 -14.71
CA GLN A 121 27.96 13.21 -13.46
C GLN A 121 29.41 12.88 -13.02
N ALA A 122 29.99 11.78 -13.50
CA ALA A 122 31.36 11.38 -13.22
C ALA A 122 32.39 12.11 -14.11
N ILE A 123 31.97 12.71 -15.22
CA ILE A 123 32.82 13.51 -16.10
C ILE A 123 33.30 14.76 -15.35
N LYS A 124 34.57 14.75 -14.94
CA LYS A 124 35.31 15.86 -14.34
C LYS A 124 36.78 15.74 -14.73
N TYR A 125 37.25 16.66 -15.55
CA TYR A 125 38.61 16.69 -16.08
C TYR A 125 39.20 18.08 -15.89
N ASP A 126 40.46 18.14 -15.48
CA ASP A 126 41.17 19.40 -15.24
C ASP A 126 42.03 19.74 -16.47
N LEU A 127 41.76 20.89 -17.09
CA LEU A 127 42.51 21.42 -18.23
C LEU A 127 43.55 22.46 -17.78
N GLY A 128 43.89 22.49 -16.48
CA GLY A 128 44.88 23.37 -15.85
C GLY A 128 44.38 24.79 -15.59
N ASN A 129 43.71 25.39 -16.59
CA ASN A 129 43.09 26.72 -16.48
C ASN A 129 41.56 26.67 -16.25
N ARG A 130 40.90 25.56 -16.62
CA ARG A 130 39.44 25.36 -16.49
C ARG A 130 39.12 23.90 -16.17
N THR A 131 38.04 23.64 -15.45
CA THR A 131 37.55 22.27 -15.20
C THR A 131 36.40 21.90 -16.13
N PHE A 132 36.64 21.01 -17.08
CA PHE A 132 35.58 20.43 -17.91
C PHE A 132 34.75 19.45 -17.08
N ALA A 133 33.43 19.58 -17.08
CA ALA A 133 32.55 18.72 -16.29
C ALA A 133 31.20 18.49 -16.97
N GLY A 134 30.63 17.29 -16.80
CA GLY A 134 29.31 16.94 -17.34
C GLY A 134 28.14 17.49 -16.51
N ARG A 135 27.05 17.81 -17.21
CA ARG A 135 25.73 18.15 -16.68
C ARG A 135 24.68 17.36 -17.46
N TYR A 136 23.97 16.49 -16.76
CA TYR A 136 22.87 15.71 -17.33
C TYR A 136 21.63 16.59 -17.45
N SER A 137 20.89 16.52 -18.56
CA SER A 137 19.63 17.26 -18.73
C SER A 137 18.56 16.46 -19.46
N GLU A 138 17.37 16.32 -18.85
CA GLU A 138 16.14 15.83 -19.50
C GLU A 138 15.57 16.95 -20.38
N ILE A 139 15.18 16.63 -21.62
CA ILE A 139 14.66 17.59 -22.60
C ILE A 139 13.31 17.09 -23.14
N SER A 140 12.29 17.93 -23.06
CA SER A 140 10.91 17.63 -23.47
C SER A 140 10.52 18.35 -24.75
N PHE A 141 9.95 17.62 -25.72
CA PHE A 141 9.47 18.16 -27.01
C PHE A 141 7.94 18.20 -27.08
N ALA A 142 7.37 19.15 -27.83
CA ALA A 142 5.91 19.26 -28.04
C ALA A 142 5.37 18.19 -29.00
N LEU A 143 4.08 17.82 -28.87
CA LEU A 143 3.37 16.99 -29.85
C LEU A 143 2.41 17.83 -30.71
N GLY A 144 2.95 18.54 -31.69
CA GLY A 144 2.18 19.43 -32.57
C GLY A 144 2.89 19.71 -33.89
N GLY A 145 2.11 20.03 -34.92
CA GLY A 145 2.65 20.50 -36.21
C GLY A 145 3.07 21.98 -36.14
N ALA A 146 3.76 22.46 -37.18
CA ALA A 146 4.51 23.73 -37.22
C ALA A 146 3.76 25.06 -36.93
N ASN A 147 2.45 25.01 -36.60
CA ASN A 147 1.63 26.17 -36.26
C ASN A 147 1.21 26.24 -34.77
N GLU A 148 1.44 25.22 -33.95
CA GLU A 148 1.07 25.23 -32.52
C GLU A 148 2.22 25.79 -31.66
N THR A 149 2.14 27.07 -31.29
CA THR A 149 3.19 27.78 -30.53
C THR A 149 3.21 27.47 -29.03
N THR A 150 2.45 26.48 -28.55
CA THR A 150 2.22 26.21 -27.13
C THR A 150 2.43 24.73 -26.77
N CYS A 151 3.18 24.48 -25.70
CA CYS A 151 3.40 23.14 -25.19
C CYS A 151 2.20 22.65 -24.35
N VAL A 152 1.20 22.10 -25.04
CA VAL A 152 0.00 21.51 -24.40
C VAL A 152 0.30 20.12 -23.83
N SER A 153 1.19 19.34 -24.48
CA SER A 153 1.68 18.06 -23.95
C SER A 153 3.09 17.74 -24.46
N SER A 154 3.88 17.02 -23.65
CA SER A 154 5.22 16.54 -24.01
C SER A 154 5.14 15.22 -24.80
N ALA A 155 5.57 15.24 -26.06
CA ALA A 155 5.58 14.10 -26.97
C ALA A 155 6.60 13.03 -26.57
N PHE A 156 7.83 13.49 -26.40
CA PHE A 156 9.03 12.70 -26.22
C PHE A 156 9.93 13.40 -25.21
N THR A 157 10.70 12.59 -24.50
CA THR A 157 11.77 13.04 -23.61
C THR A 157 13.06 12.35 -24.01
N ILE A 158 14.16 13.10 -24.07
CA ILE A 158 15.52 12.58 -24.23
C ILE A 158 16.40 13.19 -23.15
N ASP A 159 17.23 12.37 -22.53
CA ASP A 159 18.27 12.87 -21.63
C ASP A 159 19.55 13.10 -22.44
N LEU A 160 20.23 14.22 -22.24
CA LEU A 160 21.55 14.50 -22.83
C LEU A 160 22.58 14.81 -21.76
N CYS A 161 23.82 14.40 -21.99
CA CYS A 161 24.97 14.93 -21.26
C CYS A 161 25.57 16.09 -22.06
N LEU A 162 25.67 17.26 -21.43
CA LEU A 162 26.27 18.47 -22.02
C LEU A 162 27.22 19.10 -20.99
N PRO A 163 28.18 19.97 -21.40
CA PRO A 163 29.12 20.55 -20.45
C PRO A 163 28.40 21.46 -19.45
N LYS A 164 28.89 21.47 -18.20
CA LYS A 164 28.27 22.13 -17.03
C LYS A 164 28.24 23.66 -17.14
N THR A 165 29.08 24.23 -17.99
CA THR A 165 29.06 25.65 -18.37
C THR A 165 27.74 26.04 -19.03
N CYS A 166 27.19 25.20 -19.91
CA CYS A 166 25.94 25.44 -20.60
C CYS A 166 24.73 25.50 -19.64
N THR A 167 23.98 26.59 -19.72
CA THR A 167 22.73 26.81 -18.99
C THR A 167 21.55 26.13 -19.69
N SER A 168 20.41 26.00 -19.00
CA SER A 168 19.16 25.53 -19.62
C SER A 168 18.69 26.39 -20.80
N ALA A 169 19.12 27.67 -20.88
CA ALA A 169 18.88 28.54 -22.01
C ALA A 169 19.78 28.18 -23.21
N ASP A 170 21.09 28.01 -22.98
CA ASP A 170 22.05 27.58 -24.01
C ASP A 170 21.64 26.25 -24.64
N ILE A 171 21.29 25.27 -23.80
CA ILE A 171 20.82 23.95 -24.24
C ILE A 171 19.53 24.09 -25.08
N LYS A 172 18.60 24.96 -24.67
CA LYS A 172 17.38 25.21 -25.45
C LYS A 172 17.67 25.91 -26.79
N THR A 173 18.67 26.79 -26.86
CA THR A 173 19.15 27.40 -28.11
C THR A 173 19.79 26.35 -29.03
N ILE A 174 20.72 25.53 -28.52
CA ILE A 174 21.35 24.42 -29.27
C ILE A 174 20.28 23.52 -29.88
N VAL A 175 19.37 23.01 -29.06
CA VAL A 175 18.40 22.00 -29.47
C VAL A 175 17.35 22.57 -30.45
N ASN A 176 16.84 23.79 -30.22
CA ASN A 176 15.95 24.47 -31.19
C ASN A 176 16.67 24.81 -32.51
N GLY A 177 17.98 25.08 -32.47
CA GLY A 177 18.78 25.31 -33.67
C GLY A 177 18.91 24.04 -34.52
N ILE A 178 18.77 22.85 -33.92
CA ILE A 178 18.92 21.55 -34.59
C ILE A 178 17.57 20.97 -35.02
N SER A 179 16.55 21.02 -34.16
CA SER A 179 15.23 20.49 -34.46
C SER A 179 14.55 21.24 -35.62
N LYS A 180 14.23 20.53 -36.70
CA LYS A 180 13.56 21.12 -37.88
C LYS A 180 12.05 21.29 -37.65
N GLY A 181 11.69 22.13 -36.67
CA GLY A 181 10.30 22.48 -36.35
C GLY A 181 9.70 21.76 -35.14
N GLU A 182 10.43 20.86 -34.47
CA GLU A 182 10.00 20.34 -33.16
C GLU A 182 10.29 21.38 -32.07
N ILE A 183 9.26 21.83 -31.35
CA ILE A 183 9.39 22.83 -30.29
C ILE A 183 9.94 22.19 -29.02
N VAL A 184 11.10 22.66 -28.55
CA VAL A 184 11.60 22.33 -27.20
C VAL A 184 10.70 23.02 -26.18
N CYS A 185 9.94 22.24 -25.43
CA CYS A 185 9.15 22.74 -24.32
C CYS A 185 10.07 23.18 -23.18
N GLU A 186 10.89 22.27 -22.69
CA GLU A 186 11.64 22.49 -21.45
C GLU A 186 12.94 21.68 -21.42
N VAL A 187 13.90 22.18 -20.63
CA VAL A 187 15.21 21.58 -20.39
C VAL A 187 15.45 21.56 -18.87
N GLN A 188 15.62 20.37 -18.31
CA GLN A 188 15.79 20.14 -16.88
C GLN A 188 17.17 19.55 -16.60
N SER A 189 18.05 20.29 -15.95
CA SER A 189 19.35 19.75 -15.53
C SER A 189 19.31 19.03 -14.17
N LEU A 190 20.13 17.98 -14.04
CA LEU A 190 20.26 17.10 -12.87
C LEU A 190 21.74 16.94 -12.46
N PRO A 191 22.02 16.69 -11.15
CA PRO A 191 21.09 16.77 -10.03
C PRO A 191 20.67 18.22 -9.77
N ARG A 192 19.51 18.40 -9.17
CA ARG A 192 19.02 19.73 -8.75
C ARG A 192 19.61 20.09 -7.38
N GLU A 193 19.92 21.36 -7.18
CA GLU A 193 20.43 21.84 -5.88
C GLU A 193 19.33 21.81 -4.82
N ALA A 194 19.48 20.89 -3.86
CA ALA A 194 18.50 20.66 -2.81
C ALA A 194 18.83 21.52 -1.57
N HIS A 195 18.18 22.68 -1.45
CA HIS A 195 18.39 23.58 -0.31
C HIS A 195 17.63 23.10 0.95
N ALA A 196 18.36 22.80 2.03
CA ALA A 196 17.78 22.43 3.31
C ALA A 196 17.12 23.64 3.99
N ASN A 197 15.78 23.65 4.06
CA ASN A 197 15.01 24.74 4.67
C ASN A 197 14.71 24.45 6.15
N ALA A 198 14.05 25.40 6.83
CA ALA A 198 13.69 25.25 8.25
C ALA A 198 12.85 23.97 8.53
N GLY A 199 11.94 23.60 7.61
CA GLY A 199 11.16 22.36 7.69
C GLY A 199 12.03 21.11 7.62
N THR A 200 13.08 21.11 6.79
CA THR A 200 14.07 20.01 6.73
C THR A 200 14.74 19.82 8.08
N TRP A 201 15.28 20.89 8.67
CA TRP A 201 15.98 20.83 9.96
C TRP A 201 15.06 20.48 11.14
N ILE A 202 13.84 21.02 11.17
CA ILE A 202 12.83 20.66 12.18
C ILE A 202 12.47 19.18 12.09
N THR A 203 12.26 18.66 10.88
CA THR A 203 11.88 17.24 10.67
C THR A 203 13.02 16.29 11.06
N LEU A 204 14.25 16.59 10.64
CA LEU A 204 15.44 15.84 11.05
C LEU A 204 15.63 15.88 12.58
N GLY A 205 15.44 17.04 13.21
CA GLY A 205 15.51 17.19 14.66
C GLY A 205 14.48 16.34 15.41
N ILE A 206 13.21 16.35 14.98
CA ILE A 206 12.16 15.52 15.59
C ILE A 206 12.46 14.03 15.42
N ILE A 207 12.88 13.59 14.23
CA ILE A 207 13.26 12.19 13.98
C ILE A 207 14.45 11.79 14.86
N ALA A 208 15.51 12.62 14.92
CA ALA A 208 16.68 12.36 15.74
C ALA A 208 16.34 12.26 17.24
N VAL A 209 15.48 13.14 17.76
CA VAL A 209 15.00 13.09 19.16
C VAL A 209 14.21 11.81 19.43
N VAL A 210 13.25 11.44 18.57
CA VAL A 210 12.47 10.20 18.77
C VAL A 210 13.36 8.95 18.71
N LEU A 211 14.35 8.92 17.80
CA LEU A 211 15.30 7.81 17.72
C LEU A 211 16.25 7.76 18.92
N PHE A 212 16.74 8.91 19.41
CA PHE A 212 17.54 8.97 20.64
C PHE A 212 16.75 8.45 21.85
N LEU A 213 15.51 8.91 22.03
CA LEU A 213 14.60 8.43 23.08
C LEU A 213 14.35 6.92 22.92
N GLY A 214 14.09 6.44 21.70
CA GLY A 214 13.77 5.04 21.43
C GLY A 214 14.95 4.08 21.58
N VAL A 215 16.18 4.48 21.22
CA VAL A 215 17.40 3.71 21.43
C VAL A 215 17.74 3.66 22.93
N THR A 216 17.75 4.81 23.62
CA THR A 216 18.07 4.86 25.06
C THR A 216 17.05 4.09 25.90
N ALA A 217 15.75 4.21 25.58
CA ALA A 217 14.69 3.41 26.21
C ALA A 217 14.82 1.91 25.93
N SER A 218 15.27 1.52 24.73
CA SER A 218 15.52 0.10 24.38
C SER A 218 16.66 -0.49 25.20
N VAL A 219 17.76 0.25 25.37
CA VAL A 219 18.88 -0.18 26.22
C VAL A 219 18.42 -0.37 27.67
N PHE A 220 17.61 0.54 28.20
CA PHE A 220 17.03 0.40 29.54
C PHE A 220 16.09 -0.82 29.65
N ASP A 221 15.15 -0.98 28.72
CA ASP A 221 14.20 -2.11 28.71
C ASP A 221 14.89 -3.48 28.55
N TYR A 222 16.01 -3.54 27.83
CA TYR A 222 16.76 -4.78 27.61
C TYR A 222 17.73 -5.10 28.75
N VAL A 223 18.48 -4.11 29.25
CA VAL A 223 19.58 -4.32 30.22
C VAL A 223 19.13 -4.12 31.67
N VAL A 224 18.39 -3.04 31.97
CA VAL A 224 18.18 -2.54 33.35
C VAL A 224 16.84 -3.01 33.93
N LEU A 225 15.78 -2.93 33.11
CA LEU A 225 14.41 -3.32 33.50
C LEU A 225 14.29 -4.75 34.05
N PRO A 226 15.01 -5.79 33.57
CA PRO A 226 14.88 -7.14 34.13
C PRO A 226 15.24 -7.22 35.61
N TYR A 227 16.18 -6.42 36.08
CA TYR A 227 16.62 -6.37 37.48
C TYR A 227 15.76 -5.41 38.31
N HIS A 228 15.47 -4.21 37.78
CA HIS A 228 14.73 -3.16 38.50
C HIS A 228 13.20 -3.24 38.35
N LYS A 229 12.65 -4.35 37.82
CA LYS A 229 11.22 -4.54 37.52
C LYS A 229 10.25 -4.15 38.66
N HIS A 230 10.68 -4.32 39.91
CA HIS A 230 9.87 -4.10 41.11
C HIS A 230 10.05 -2.69 41.73
N GLU A 231 10.98 -1.89 41.21
CA GLU A 231 11.29 -0.58 41.75
C GLU A 231 10.17 0.45 41.47
N PRO A 232 9.85 1.34 42.43
CA PRO A 232 8.77 2.31 42.26
C PRO A 232 9.06 3.32 41.14
N TYR A 233 10.33 3.67 40.90
CA TYR A 233 10.70 4.63 39.86
C TYR A 233 10.40 4.12 38.44
N VAL A 234 10.41 2.80 38.20
CA VAL A 234 10.07 2.18 36.90
C VAL A 234 8.62 2.44 36.50
N ASN A 235 7.77 2.72 37.50
CA ASN A 235 6.35 3.05 37.34
C ASN A 235 6.07 4.57 37.44
N SER A 236 7.10 5.42 37.58
CA SER A 236 6.92 6.87 37.55
C SER A 236 6.46 7.36 36.17
N PHE A 237 5.73 8.48 36.14
CA PHE A 237 5.14 9.03 34.91
C PHE A 237 6.18 9.29 33.81
N LEU A 238 7.26 10.01 34.12
CA LEU A 238 8.32 10.34 33.15
C LEU A 238 9.01 9.08 32.59
N MET A 239 9.26 8.09 33.47
CA MET A 239 9.85 6.80 33.08
C MET A 239 8.92 6.02 32.13
N GLN A 240 7.60 6.05 32.36
CA GLN A 240 6.64 5.43 31.44
C GLN A 240 6.51 6.20 30.11
N CYS A 241 6.57 7.53 30.12
CA CYS A 241 6.55 8.34 28.91
C CYS A 241 7.78 8.09 28.03
N TRP A 242 8.99 8.04 28.60
CA TRP A 242 10.22 7.71 27.85
C TRP A 242 10.21 6.26 27.34
N ARG A 243 9.89 5.29 28.21
CA ARG A 243 9.86 3.86 27.84
C ARG A 243 8.78 3.51 26.80
N SER A 244 7.80 4.39 26.56
CA SER A 244 6.83 4.23 25.47
C SER A 244 7.49 4.18 24.08
N PHE A 245 8.61 4.89 23.89
CA PHE A 245 9.36 4.93 22.63
C PHE A 245 10.33 3.76 22.43
N SER A 246 10.44 2.84 23.40
CA SER A 246 11.35 1.68 23.37
C SER A 246 11.14 0.81 22.12
N LEU A 247 12.04 0.98 21.14
CA LEU A 247 12.03 0.24 19.86
C LEU A 247 12.06 -1.27 20.10
N TYR A 248 12.87 -1.74 21.05
CA TYR A 248 12.92 -3.16 21.43
C TYR A 248 11.54 -3.67 21.88
N THR A 249 10.92 -3.01 22.85
CA THR A 249 9.61 -3.42 23.37
C THR A 249 8.50 -3.27 22.32
N ASN A 250 8.59 -2.27 21.44
CA ASN A 250 7.63 -2.04 20.36
C ASN A 250 7.74 -3.12 19.26
N VAL A 251 8.95 -3.49 18.83
CA VAL A 251 9.17 -4.61 17.89
C VAL A 251 8.73 -5.95 18.50
N VAL A 252 9.09 -6.23 19.76
CA VAL A 252 8.66 -7.45 20.46
C VAL A 252 7.14 -7.52 20.61
N GLU A 253 6.44 -6.38 20.70
CA GLU A 253 4.98 -6.33 20.71
C GLU A 253 4.37 -6.59 19.33
N ILE A 254 4.93 -6.05 18.25
CA ILE A 254 4.49 -6.31 16.86
C ILE A 254 4.48 -7.82 16.58
N PHE A 255 5.55 -8.53 16.96
CA PHE A 255 5.65 -9.99 16.79
C PHE A 255 4.93 -10.82 17.88
N ASN A 256 4.27 -10.19 18.87
CA ASN A 256 3.61 -10.92 19.96
C ASN A 256 2.27 -11.56 19.53
N THR A 257 2.31 -12.84 19.15
CA THR A 257 1.15 -13.64 18.72
C THR A 257 0.34 -14.27 19.86
N LYS A 258 0.84 -14.27 21.12
CA LYS A 258 0.18 -14.94 22.28
C LYS A 258 -1.24 -14.45 22.60
N GLY A 259 -1.67 -13.34 22.00
CA GLY A 259 -3.02 -12.79 22.12
C GLY A 259 -3.99 -13.12 20.99
N ALA A 260 -3.56 -13.77 19.90
CA ALA A 260 -4.31 -13.91 18.65
C ALA A 260 -5.69 -14.56 18.86
N ASN A 261 -5.69 -15.81 19.36
CA ASN A 261 -6.87 -16.67 19.42
C ASN A 261 -7.73 -16.44 20.68
N LYS A 262 -7.64 -15.26 21.30
CA LYS A 262 -8.44 -14.95 22.50
C LYS A 262 -9.93 -14.77 22.15
N PRO A 263 -10.86 -15.35 22.94
CA PRO A 263 -12.28 -15.27 22.66
C PRO A 263 -12.78 -13.81 22.64
N GLY A 264 -13.46 -13.43 21.56
CA GLY A 264 -13.92 -12.06 21.33
C GLY A 264 -12.95 -11.16 20.54
N ASN A 265 -11.84 -11.72 20.04
CA ASN A 265 -11.12 -11.16 18.89
C ASN A 265 -11.80 -11.58 17.57
N ILE A 266 -11.54 -10.85 16.48
CA ILE A 266 -11.99 -11.21 15.13
C ILE A 266 -10.75 -11.67 14.33
N GLY A 267 -10.46 -12.98 14.37
CA GLY A 267 -9.22 -13.56 13.81
C GLY A 267 -8.89 -13.16 12.36
N PRO A 268 -9.82 -13.27 11.39
CA PRO A 268 -9.54 -13.02 9.97
C PRO A 268 -9.03 -11.62 9.60
N ILE A 269 -9.24 -10.62 10.46
CA ILE A 269 -8.93 -9.21 10.17
C ILE A 269 -7.45 -9.02 9.82
N HIS A 270 -6.53 -9.70 10.51
CA HIS A 270 -5.09 -9.56 10.24
C HIS A 270 -4.69 -10.13 8.87
N CYS A 271 -5.29 -11.25 8.45
CA CYS A 271 -5.12 -11.82 7.11
C CYS A 271 -5.64 -10.86 6.04
N MET A 272 -6.86 -10.33 6.21
CA MET A 272 -7.47 -9.39 5.26
C MET A 272 -6.61 -8.14 5.08
N ARG A 273 -6.10 -7.55 6.17
CA ARG A 273 -5.20 -6.39 6.13
C ARG A 273 -3.93 -6.65 5.33
N PHE A 274 -3.32 -7.82 5.50
CA PHE A 274 -2.11 -8.18 4.79
C PHE A 274 -2.36 -8.27 3.27
N PHE A 275 -3.35 -9.05 2.85
CA PHE A 275 -3.64 -9.20 1.42
C PHE A 275 -4.13 -7.89 0.78
N SER A 276 -4.97 -7.10 1.46
CA SER A 276 -5.35 -5.77 0.98
C SER A 276 -4.15 -4.83 0.87
N MET A 277 -3.19 -4.85 1.81
CA MET A 277 -1.99 -4.02 1.71
C MET A 277 -1.07 -4.47 0.57
N CYS A 278 -0.84 -5.77 0.41
CA CYS A 278 -0.07 -6.30 -0.73
C CYS A 278 -0.69 -5.91 -2.06
N TRP A 279 -2.03 -5.90 -2.16
CA TRP A 279 -2.78 -5.48 -3.33
C TRP A 279 -2.65 -3.98 -3.62
N VAL A 280 -2.67 -3.13 -2.58
CA VAL A 280 -2.36 -1.68 -2.68
C VAL A 280 -0.93 -1.45 -3.19
N VAL A 281 0.08 -2.12 -2.62
CA VAL A 281 1.48 -1.98 -3.09
C VAL A 281 1.62 -2.47 -4.52
N MET A 282 1.00 -3.60 -4.86
CA MET A 282 1.01 -4.20 -6.21
C MET A 282 0.45 -3.24 -7.26
N GLY A 283 -0.71 -2.62 -7.02
CA GLY A 283 -1.32 -1.67 -7.95
C GLY A 283 -0.42 -0.46 -8.23
N HIS A 284 0.04 0.23 -7.19
CA HIS A 284 0.93 1.39 -7.34
C HIS A 284 2.28 1.01 -7.98
N SER A 285 2.84 -0.15 -7.63
CA SER A 285 4.10 -0.63 -8.24
C SER A 285 3.96 -0.83 -9.75
N MET A 286 2.82 -1.34 -10.23
CA MET A 286 2.57 -1.46 -11.68
C MET A 286 2.43 -0.10 -12.35
N VAL A 287 1.69 0.85 -11.75
CA VAL A 287 1.52 2.20 -12.29
C VAL A 287 2.88 2.88 -12.53
N PHE A 288 3.76 2.88 -11.52
CA PHE A 288 5.09 3.48 -11.60
C PHE A 288 6.08 2.70 -12.49
N PHE A 289 5.92 1.38 -12.62
CA PHE A 289 6.70 0.56 -13.55
C PHE A 289 6.35 0.89 -15.01
N VAL A 290 5.05 1.00 -15.33
CA VAL A 290 4.58 1.33 -16.68
C VAL A 290 5.05 2.72 -17.12
N SER A 291 5.12 3.70 -16.20
CA SER A 291 5.57 5.08 -16.48
C SER A 291 7.00 5.18 -17.03
N LEU A 292 7.83 4.17 -16.76
CA LEU A 292 9.26 4.13 -17.09
C LEU A 292 9.61 2.89 -17.93
N SER A 293 8.61 2.30 -18.60
CA SER A 293 8.80 1.14 -19.46
C SER A 293 9.04 1.54 -20.92
N VAL A 294 9.87 0.78 -21.66
CA VAL A 294 10.09 0.98 -23.11
C VAL A 294 8.99 0.36 -23.99
N ASN A 295 8.02 -0.31 -23.38
CA ASN A 295 6.92 -0.97 -24.09
C ASN A 295 5.61 -0.95 -23.29
N PRO A 296 5.12 0.22 -22.85
CA PRO A 296 3.91 0.32 -22.04
C PRO A 296 2.69 -0.30 -22.74
N LEU A 297 2.57 -0.21 -24.08
CA LEU A 297 1.47 -0.87 -24.81
C LEU A 297 1.47 -2.40 -24.60
N SER A 298 2.62 -3.05 -24.42
CA SER A 298 2.69 -4.49 -24.12
C SER A 298 2.11 -4.82 -22.74
N PHE A 299 2.15 -3.88 -21.77
CA PHE A 299 1.43 -4.02 -20.51
C PHE A 299 -0.07 -3.73 -20.71
N LEU A 300 -0.45 -2.72 -21.50
CA LEU A 300 -1.86 -2.37 -21.74
C LEU A 300 -2.63 -3.52 -22.42
N GLU A 301 -2.01 -4.21 -23.39
CA GLU A 301 -2.58 -5.43 -24.00
C GLU A 301 -2.90 -6.51 -22.96
N MET A 302 -2.18 -6.57 -21.83
CA MET A 302 -2.46 -7.57 -20.79
C MET A 302 -3.76 -7.33 -20.03
N GLN A 303 -4.26 -6.09 -19.94
CA GLN A 303 -5.54 -5.78 -19.29
C GLN A 303 -6.74 -6.40 -20.01
N LYS A 304 -6.57 -6.75 -21.30
CA LYS A 304 -7.56 -7.52 -22.06
C LYS A 304 -7.68 -8.97 -21.57
N TYR A 305 -6.74 -9.49 -20.76
CA TYR A 305 -6.92 -10.78 -20.09
C TYR A 305 -7.74 -10.61 -18.82
N ARG A 306 -8.81 -11.40 -18.68
CA ARG A 306 -9.76 -11.30 -17.55
C ARG A 306 -9.09 -11.29 -16.17
N ILE A 307 -7.95 -11.98 -15.99
CA ILE A 307 -7.22 -12.02 -14.73
C ILE A 307 -6.68 -10.65 -14.26
N PHE A 308 -6.39 -9.72 -15.18
CA PHE A 308 -5.94 -8.37 -14.86
C PHE A 308 -7.01 -7.50 -14.18
N GLY A 309 -8.29 -7.90 -14.24
CA GLY A 309 -9.36 -7.24 -13.48
C GLY A 309 -9.15 -7.20 -11.96
N ILE A 310 -8.25 -8.02 -11.41
CA ILE A 310 -7.74 -7.87 -10.03
C ILE A 310 -6.97 -6.54 -9.86
N ILE A 311 -6.13 -6.18 -10.83
CA ILE A 311 -5.34 -4.94 -10.84
C ILE A 311 -6.23 -3.75 -11.17
N ASP A 312 -7.05 -3.88 -12.22
CA ASP A 312 -7.88 -2.79 -12.73
C ASP A 312 -9.02 -2.38 -11.79
N ASN A 313 -9.41 -3.28 -10.88
CA ASN A 313 -10.36 -3.01 -9.78
C ASN A 313 -9.66 -3.03 -8.41
N SER A 314 -8.36 -2.73 -8.36
CA SER A 314 -7.57 -2.77 -7.12
C SER A 314 -8.08 -1.84 -6.01
N PHE A 315 -8.95 -0.87 -6.31
CA PHE A 315 -9.60 -0.02 -5.31
C PHE A 315 -10.44 -0.80 -4.27
N PHE A 316 -10.91 -2.01 -4.58
CA PHE A 316 -11.60 -2.87 -3.61
C PHE A 316 -10.69 -3.30 -2.43
N SER A 317 -9.36 -3.24 -2.60
CA SER A 317 -8.42 -3.37 -1.48
C SER A 317 -8.63 -2.28 -0.42
N VAL A 318 -8.94 -1.06 -0.85
CA VAL A 318 -9.19 0.11 0.01
C VAL A 318 -10.59 0.07 0.61
N ASP A 319 -11.59 -0.35 -0.16
CA ASP A 319 -12.95 -0.62 0.37
C ASP A 319 -12.93 -1.69 1.47
N THR A 320 -12.01 -2.65 1.40
CA THR A 320 -11.79 -3.63 2.48
C THR A 320 -11.30 -2.98 3.78
N PHE A 321 -10.45 -1.95 3.70
CA PHE A 321 -10.02 -1.19 4.88
C PHE A 321 -11.14 -0.29 5.44
N PHE A 322 -11.91 0.41 4.58
CA PHE A 322 -13.09 1.18 5.02
C PHE A 322 -14.13 0.29 5.73
N TRP A 323 -14.40 -0.90 5.17
CA TRP A 323 -15.27 -1.91 5.77
C TRP A 323 -14.77 -2.36 7.15
N GLN A 324 -13.46 -2.63 7.29
CA GLN A 324 -12.84 -2.97 8.57
C GLN A 324 -12.95 -1.83 9.60
N SER A 325 -12.77 -0.58 9.20
CA SER A 325 -12.94 0.59 10.08
C SER A 325 -14.34 0.61 10.70
N GLY A 326 -15.40 0.51 9.87
CA GLY A 326 -16.78 0.50 10.33
C GLY A 326 -17.12 -0.69 11.24
N LEU A 327 -16.65 -1.89 10.88
CA LEU A 327 -16.82 -3.12 11.67
C LEU A 327 -16.16 -3.02 13.04
N LEU A 328 -14.86 -2.75 13.08
CA LEU A 328 -14.07 -2.73 14.32
C LEU A 328 -14.56 -1.64 15.26
N LEU A 329 -14.88 -0.46 14.72
CA LEU A 329 -15.48 0.64 15.48
C LEU A 329 -16.76 0.21 16.17
N THR A 330 -17.74 -0.26 15.40
CA THR A 330 -19.08 -0.58 15.94
C THR A 330 -19.02 -1.78 16.88
N PHE A 331 -18.18 -2.78 16.57
CA PHE A 331 -17.96 -3.95 17.43
C PHE A 331 -17.34 -3.58 18.79
N VAL A 332 -16.33 -2.70 18.82
CA VAL A 332 -15.67 -2.27 20.06
C VAL A 332 -16.53 -1.26 20.83
N TRP A 333 -17.19 -0.31 20.14
CA TRP A 333 -18.06 0.67 20.76
C TRP A 333 -19.27 0.01 21.43
N LEU A 334 -19.97 -0.90 20.73
CA LEU A 334 -21.07 -1.68 21.33
C LEU A 334 -20.60 -2.57 22.47
N LYS A 335 -19.37 -3.12 22.43
CA LYS A 335 -18.81 -3.88 23.56
C LYS A 335 -18.69 -3.00 24.82
N LYS A 336 -18.17 -1.77 24.69
CA LYS A 336 -18.11 -0.81 25.79
C LYS A 336 -19.51 -0.36 26.25
N TYR A 337 -20.41 -0.02 25.32
CA TYR A 337 -21.77 0.43 25.62
C TYR A 337 -22.58 -0.62 26.42
N ASN A 338 -22.45 -1.90 26.06
CA ASN A 338 -23.09 -3.01 26.79
C ASN A 338 -22.46 -3.26 28.18
N GLN A 339 -21.26 -2.72 28.47
CA GLN A 339 -20.62 -2.79 29.79
C GLN A 339 -21.01 -1.61 30.68
N ASN A 340 -20.99 -0.38 30.15
CA ASN A 340 -21.44 0.81 30.87
C ASN A 340 -22.05 1.85 29.92
N LYS A 341 -23.39 1.91 29.89
CA LYS A 341 -24.16 2.82 29.03
C LYS A 341 -23.96 4.30 29.40
N GLN A 342 -24.00 4.63 30.68
CA GLN A 342 -23.91 6.01 31.17
C GLN A 342 -22.53 6.60 30.87
N GLN A 343 -21.46 5.83 31.11
CA GLN A 343 -20.10 6.24 30.80
C GLN A 343 -19.93 6.51 29.30
N VAL A 344 -20.34 5.57 28.43
CA VAL A 344 -20.14 5.69 26.97
C VAL A 344 -20.99 6.81 26.33
N MET A 345 -22.14 7.16 26.92
CA MET A 345 -22.97 8.28 26.44
C MET A 345 -22.57 9.64 27.03
N SER A 346 -21.61 9.71 27.96
CA SER A 346 -21.16 10.97 28.55
C SER A 346 -20.43 11.87 27.54
N ALA A 347 -20.53 13.19 27.74
CA ALA A 347 -19.81 14.16 26.91
C ALA A 347 -18.29 13.93 26.91
N GLN A 348 -17.72 13.57 28.06
CA GLN A 348 -16.29 13.21 28.18
C GLN A 348 -15.93 11.99 27.31
N ALA A 349 -16.77 10.95 27.28
CA ALA A 349 -16.51 9.78 26.45
C ALA A 349 -16.60 10.09 24.94
N TRP A 350 -17.49 11.00 24.52
CA TRP A 350 -17.53 11.47 23.13
C TRP A 350 -16.35 12.37 22.76
N ILE A 351 -15.86 13.21 23.67
CA ILE A 351 -14.62 13.97 23.46
C ILE A 351 -13.43 13.01 23.32
N LEU A 352 -13.28 12.05 24.24
CA LEU A 352 -12.21 11.05 24.17
C LEU A 352 -12.33 10.14 22.94
N PHE A 353 -13.54 9.84 22.46
CA PHE A 353 -13.77 9.06 21.23
C PHE A 353 -13.08 9.68 20.01
N TYR A 354 -13.10 11.02 19.88
CA TYR A 354 -12.35 11.72 18.84
C TYR A 354 -10.85 11.83 19.16
N VAL A 355 -10.51 12.27 20.38
CA VAL A 355 -9.11 12.49 20.80
C VAL A 355 -8.27 11.20 20.67
N HIS A 356 -8.78 10.05 21.12
CA HIS A 356 -8.13 8.75 20.96
C HIS A 356 -7.80 8.44 19.50
N ARG A 357 -8.69 8.76 18.55
CA ARG A 357 -8.46 8.45 17.14
C ARG A 357 -7.44 9.39 16.50
N ILE A 358 -7.52 10.68 16.82
CA ILE A 358 -6.57 11.70 16.33
C ILE A 358 -5.17 11.37 16.87
N VAL A 359 -5.00 11.21 18.18
CA VAL A 359 -3.68 10.94 18.79
C VAL A 359 -3.12 9.58 18.34
N ARG A 360 -3.96 8.60 18.02
CA ARG A 360 -3.50 7.32 17.45
C ARG A 360 -3.02 7.41 15.99
N LEU A 361 -3.76 8.11 15.13
CA LEU A 361 -3.49 8.11 13.68
C LEU A 361 -2.54 9.23 13.24
N SER A 362 -2.71 10.42 13.80
CA SER A 362 -2.07 11.64 13.31
C SER A 362 -0.55 11.68 13.51
N PRO A 363 0.06 11.32 14.64
CA PRO A 363 1.52 11.43 14.82
C PRO A 363 2.36 10.67 13.77
N PRO A 364 2.16 9.36 13.49
CA PRO A 364 2.94 8.67 12.46
C PRO A 364 2.61 9.17 11.04
N TYR A 365 1.42 9.72 10.79
CA TYR A 365 1.00 10.26 9.50
C TYR A 365 1.60 11.65 9.24
N PHE A 366 1.54 12.56 10.21
CA PHE A 366 2.11 13.91 10.13
C PHE A 366 3.62 13.83 9.92
N LEU A 367 4.31 12.87 10.57
CA LEU A 367 5.73 12.63 10.36
C LEU A 367 6.06 12.07 8.96
N VAL A 368 5.16 11.28 8.33
CA VAL A 368 5.33 10.88 6.93
C VAL A 368 5.17 12.07 6.00
N ILE A 369 4.14 12.91 6.20
CA ILE A 369 3.94 14.12 5.38
C ILE A 369 5.14 15.07 5.54
N ALA A 370 5.63 15.29 6.77
CA ALA A 370 6.79 16.12 7.03
C ALA A 370 8.07 15.56 6.36
N PHE A 371 8.34 14.27 6.51
CA PHE A 371 9.44 13.59 5.83
C PHE A 371 9.29 13.68 4.30
N TYR A 372 8.09 13.46 3.77
CA TYR A 372 7.80 13.50 2.34
C TYR A 372 8.07 14.89 1.74
N THR A 373 7.49 15.93 2.34
CA THR A 373 7.61 17.34 1.90
C THR A 373 9.03 17.89 2.08
N TRP A 374 9.67 17.71 3.23
CA TRP A 374 10.90 18.45 3.58
C TRP A 374 12.20 17.65 3.49
N ILE A 375 12.13 16.34 3.24
CA ILE A 375 13.31 15.47 3.09
C ILE A 375 13.24 14.67 1.79
N TYR A 376 12.18 13.89 1.57
CA TYR A 376 12.09 13.01 0.41
C TYR A 376 11.99 13.78 -0.91
N ILE A 377 11.10 14.76 -1.03
CA ILE A 377 10.95 15.49 -2.30
C ILE A 377 12.24 16.25 -2.67
N PRO A 378 12.84 17.09 -1.80
CA PRO A 378 14.00 17.90 -2.19
C PRO A 378 15.25 17.06 -2.47
N PHE A 379 15.55 16.06 -1.63
CA PHE A 379 16.83 15.36 -1.69
C PHE A 379 16.80 14.07 -2.53
N ALA A 380 15.65 13.39 -2.61
CA ALA A 380 15.50 12.16 -3.39
C ALA A 380 14.63 12.37 -4.64
N TYR A 381 13.33 12.64 -4.51
CA TYR A 381 12.38 12.58 -5.63
C TYR A 381 12.70 13.59 -6.75
N LYS A 382 13.07 14.84 -6.40
CA LYS A 382 13.53 15.88 -7.36
C LYS A 382 14.82 15.49 -8.12
N ASN A 383 15.51 14.41 -7.73
CA ASN A 383 16.68 13.85 -8.39
C ASN A 383 16.40 12.47 -9.04
N THR A 384 15.13 12.14 -9.33
CA THR A 384 14.72 10.91 -10.04
C THR A 384 14.01 11.21 -11.36
N VAL A 385 14.04 10.23 -12.27
CA VAL A 385 13.32 10.21 -13.57
C VAL A 385 11.79 10.40 -13.47
N PHE A 386 11.20 10.40 -12.26
CA PHE A 386 9.79 10.70 -12.07
C PHE A 386 9.46 12.19 -11.98
N PHE A 387 10.44 13.06 -11.70
CA PHE A 387 10.20 14.50 -11.66
C PHE A 387 10.43 15.09 -13.04
N THR A 388 9.35 15.35 -13.77
CA THR A 388 9.34 16.19 -14.96
C THR A 388 9.28 17.67 -14.57
N SER A 389 9.89 18.55 -15.36
CA SER A 389 9.84 19.99 -15.17
C SER A 389 8.45 20.58 -15.45
N GLY A 390 8.26 21.89 -15.23
CA GLY A 390 6.94 22.54 -15.21
C GLY A 390 6.02 22.16 -14.04
N GLU A 391 6.21 20.98 -13.42
CA GLU A 391 5.47 20.56 -12.22
C GLU A 391 5.88 21.35 -10.97
N VAL A 392 5.13 22.40 -10.65
CA VAL A 392 5.13 23.02 -9.30
C VAL A 392 4.81 21.93 -8.27
N ASP A 393 5.63 21.82 -7.23
CA ASP A 393 5.41 20.86 -6.14
C ASP A 393 4.20 21.28 -5.29
N PRO A 394 3.10 20.51 -5.27
CA PRO A 394 1.95 20.84 -4.44
C PRO A 394 2.28 20.81 -2.94
N CYS A 395 3.31 20.07 -2.52
CA CYS A 395 3.76 20.07 -1.13
C CYS A 395 4.32 21.43 -0.68
N GLU A 396 4.82 22.28 -1.57
CA GLU A 396 5.33 23.60 -1.18
C GLU A 396 4.20 24.54 -0.68
N THR A 397 2.95 24.34 -1.11
CA THR A 397 1.80 25.19 -0.71
C THR A 397 0.66 24.45 0.01
N ASN A 398 0.48 23.14 -0.20
CA ASN A 398 -0.67 22.36 0.28
C ASN A 398 -0.35 21.32 1.38
N TRP A 399 0.89 21.26 1.90
CA TRP A 399 1.28 20.30 2.94
C TRP A 399 0.35 20.32 4.17
N TRP A 400 -0.06 21.51 4.62
CA TRP A 400 -0.89 21.73 5.82
C TRP A 400 -2.31 21.13 5.71
N LEU A 401 -2.87 21.00 4.50
CA LEU A 401 -4.20 20.40 4.29
C LEU A 401 -4.25 18.92 4.68
N ASN A 402 -3.11 18.22 4.57
CA ASN A 402 -2.95 16.84 4.98
C ASN A 402 -3.08 16.72 6.50
N PHE A 403 -2.49 17.65 7.27
CA PHE A 403 -2.57 17.67 8.74
C PHE A 403 -4.01 17.87 9.25
N LEU A 404 -4.85 18.59 8.48
CA LEU A 404 -6.26 18.83 8.81
C LEU A 404 -7.23 17.80 8.22
N TYR A 405 -6.74 16.82 7.43
CA TYR A 405 -7.58 15.88 6.66
C TYR A 405 -8.54 16.57 5.65
N LEU A 406 -8.15 17.75 5.15
CA LEU A 406 -8.93 18.60 4.23
C LEU A 406 -8.50 18.50 2.76
N ASN A 407 -7.43 17.75 2.47
CA ASN A 407 -6.85 17.56 1.13
C ASN A 407 -7.80 16.94 0.08
N ASN A 408 -8.94 16.36 0.48
CA ASN A 408 -9.96 15.83 -0.46
C ASN A 408 -11.02 16.87 -0.89
N ASP A 409 -11.09 18.05 -0.25
CA ASP A 409 -11.98 19.15 -0.72
C ASP A 409 -11.13 20.32 -1.22
N ILE A 410 -10.22 20.79 -0.39
CA ILE A 410 -9.45 22.01 -0.66
C ILE A 410 -8.30 21.63 -1.59
N ARG A 411 -8.29 22.20 -2.80
CA ARG A 411 -7.29 21.94 -3.84
C ARG A 411 -7.07 20.44 -4.11
N ALA A 412 -8.16 19.68 -4.20
CA ALA A 412 -8.13 18.21 -4.31
C ALA A 412 -7.42 17.68 -5.59
N LYS A 413 -7.35 18.47 -6.67
CA LYS A 413 -6.54 18.16 -7.87
C LYS A 413 -5.02 18.40 -7.68
N GLU A 414 -4.61 18.94 -6.53
CA GLU A 414 -3.24 19.37 -6.21
C GLU A 414 -2.80 18.88 -4.82
N GLN A 415 -3.07 17.60 -4.52
CA GLN A 415 -2.63 16.98 -3.27
C GLN A 415 -1.10 16.87 -3.20
N CYS A 416 -0.53 17.17 -2.03
CA CYS A 416 0.87 16.93 -1.72
C CYS A 416 1.20 15.43 -1.76
N TYR A 417 0.57 14.64 -0.89
CA TYR A 417 0.79 13.19 -0.81
C TYR A 417 -0.47 12.44 -1.21
N GLY A 418 -0.55 11.97 -2.47
CA GLY A 418 -1.79 11.46 -3.06
C GLY A 418 -2.51 10.39 -2.23
N VAL A 419 -1.79 9.37 -1.73
CA VAL A 419 -2.40 8.30 -0.91
C VAL A 419 -2.95 8.75 0.46
N SER A 420 -2.73 10.02 0.86
CA SER A 420 -3.44 10.60 2.02
C SER A 420 -4.96 10.65 1.84
N TRP A 421 -5.47 10.58 0.60
CA TRP A 421 -6.91 10.66 0.31
C TRP A 421 -7.73 9.65 1.11
N TYR A 422 -7.22 8.42 1.27
CA TYR A 422 -7.87 7.35 2.01
C TYR A 422 -8.09 7.75 3.47
N LEU A 423 -7.06 8.30 4.11
CA LEU A 423 -7.07 8.62 5.53
C LEU A 423 -7.95 9.85 5.82
N ALA A 424 -7.98 10.82 4.90
CA ALA A 424 -8.91 11.94 4.97
C ALA A 424 -10.38 11.49 4.86
N THR A 425 -10.69 10.58 3.93
CA THR A 425 -12.06 10.06 3.76
C THR A 425 -12.49 9.13 4.90
N ASP A 426 -11.61 8.25 5.40
CA ASP A 426 -11.86 7.44 6.60
C ASP A 426 -12.08 8.31 7.86
N MET A 427 -11.34 9.41 8.01
CA MET A 427 -11.51 10.34 9.13
C MET A 427 -12.86 11.07 9.09
N ARG A 428 -13.31 11.51 7.91
CA ARG A 428 -14.62 12.16 7.72
C ARG A 428 -15.78 11.21 7.97
N MET A 429 -15.69 9.99 7.43
CA MET A 429 -16.68 8.95 7.71
C MET A 429 -16.76 8.64 9.20
N PHE A 430 -15.61 8.55 9.89
CA PHE A 430 -15.56 8.40 11.34
C PHE A 430 -16.25 9.56 12.09
N ILE A 431 -16.00 10.81 11.71
CA ILE A 431 -16.65 11.99 12.32
C ILE A 431 -18.18 11.92 12.23
N LEU A 432 -18.71 11.33 11.16
CA LEU A 432 -20.16 11.15 10.96
C LEU A 432 -20.75 9.90 11.63
N THR A 433 -19.93 9.00 12.21
CA THR A 433 -20.44 7.77 12.85
C THR A 433 -21.42 7.94 14.02
N PRO A 434 -21.43 9.03 14.83
CA PRO A 434 -22.44 9.22 15.86
C PRO A 434 -23.87 9.26 15.32
N VAL A 435 -24.05 9.69 14.06
CA VAL A 435 -25.37 9.72 13.38
C VAL A 435 -25.99 8.31 13.32
N ILE A 436 -25.18 7.25 13.29
CA ILE A 436 -25.63 5.85 13.37
C ILE A 436 -25.52 5.31 14.81
N LEU A 437 -24.42 5.59 15.51
CA LEU A 437 -24.17 5.04 16.86
C LEU A 437 -25.16 5.54 17.92
N ILE A 438 -25.60 6.81 17.87
CA ILE A 438 -26.53 7.38 18.86
C ILE A 438 -27.95 6.79 18.68
N PRO A 439 -28.54 6.71 17.46
CA PRO A 439 -29.78 5.96 17.27
C PRO A 439 -29.67 4.47 17.61
N LEU A 440 -28.54 3.80 17.31
CA LEU A 440 -28.27 2.42 17.76
C LEU A 440 -28.32 2.29 19.30
N ALA A 441 -27.84 3.30 20.03
CA ALA A 441 -27.87 3.34 21.49
C ALA A 441 -29.29 3.45 22.05
N ILE A 442 -30.17 4.21 21.38
CA ILE A 442 -31.57 4.40 21.78
C ILE A 442 -32.36 3.12 21.50
N LYS A 443 -32.38 2.66 20.24
CA LYS A 443 -32.88 1.33 19.83
C LYS A 443 -32.11 0.86 18.60
N LYS A 444 -31.65 -0.39 18.61
CA LYS A 444 -30.94 -1.02 17.48
C LYS A 444 -31.69 -0.87 16.14
N THR A 445 -33.01 -0.94 16.16
CA THR A 445 -33.85 -0.74 14.98
C THR A 445 -33.71 0.66 14.37
N TYR A 446 -33.72 1.73 15.19
CA TYR A 446 -33.55 3.10 14.70
C TYR A 446 -32.18 3.30 14.06
N GLY A 447 -31.11 2.78 14.67
CA GLY A 447 -29.77 2.84 14.09
C GLY A 447 -29.60 2.05 12.79
N VAL A 448 -30.26 0.89 12.67
CA VAL A 448 -30.30 0.15 11.39
C VAL A 448 -31.12 0.89 10.33
N ILE A 449 -32.25 1.50 10.68
CA ILE A 449 -33.05 2.32 9.75
C ILE A 449 -32.24 3.52 9.25
N VAL A 450 -31.59 4.27 10.15
CA VAL A 450 -30.73 5.43 9.76
C VAL A 450 -29.58 4.98 8.87
N ALA A 451 -28.91 3.86 9.19
CA ALA A 451 -27.86 3.29 8.33
C ALA A 451 -28.37 2.93 6.93
N LEU A 452 -29.56 2.32 6.82
CA LEU A 452 -30.17 1.97 5.53
C LEU A 452 -30.62 3.22 4.74
N VAL A 453 -31.12 4.26 5.40
CA VAL A 453 -31.48 5.54 4.76
C VAL A 453 -30.23 6.24 4.21
N ILE A 454 -29.13 6.31 4.98
CA ILE A 454 -27.86 6.89 4.50
C ILE A 454 -27.30 6.07 3.33
N LEU A 455 -27.38 4.73 3.40
CA LEU A 455 -26.98 3.84 2.31
C LEU A 455 -27.82 4.10 1.04
N ALA A 456 -29.14 4.27 1.16
CA ALA A 456 -30.01 4.58 0.03
C ALA A 456 -29.73 5.96 -0.58
N ILE A 457 -29.54 7.00 0.24
CA ILE A 457 -29.16 8.34 -0.21
C ILE A 457 -27.82 8.31 -0.96
N SER A 458 -26.81 7.64 -0.39
CA SER A 458 -25.49 7.46 -1.01
C SER A 458 -25.58 6.74 -2.37
N THR A 459 -26.37 5.66 -2.46
CA THR A 459 -26.62 4.96 -3.72
C THR A 459 -27.32 5.87 -4.74
N GLY A 460 -28.28 6.69 -4.30
CA GLY A 460 -28.95 7.68 -5.14
C GLY A 460 -28.02 8.76 -5.68
N ILE A 461 -27.11 9.27 -4.85
CA ILE A 461 -26.08 10.24 -5.28
C ILE A 461 -25.11 9.60 -6.29
N ASN A 462 -24.67 8.36 -6.05
CA ASN A 462 -23.84 7.62 -7.02
C ASN A 462 -24.53 7.50 -8.39
N ILE A 463 -25.80 7.11 -8.40
CA ILE A 463 -26.61 7.00 -9.62
C ILE A 463 -26.73 8.37 -10.31
N PHE A 464 -27.02 9.44 -9.56
CA PHE A 464 -27.12 10.80 -10.08
C PHE A 464 -25.83 11.25 -10.75
N GLU A 465 -24.68 11.16 -10.07
CA GLU A 465 -23.39 11.58 -10.60
C GLU A 465 -22.98 10.79 -11.85
N MET A 466 -23.19 9.47 -11.86
CA MET A 466 -22.93 8.61 -13.03
C MET A 466 -23.79 9.01 -14.26
N TYR A 467 -25.04 9.43 -14.06
CA TYR A 467 -25.92 9.90 -15.13
C TYR A 467 -25.68 11.37 -15.52
N HIS A 468 -25.20 12.22 -14.61
CA HIS A 468 -24.98 13.65 -14.85
C HIS A 468 -23.64 13.92 -15.55
N TYR A 469 -22.57 13.26 -15.09
CA TYR A 469 -21.21 13.42 -15.63
C TYR A 469 -20.82 12.36 -16.67
N TYR A 470 -21.67 11.35 -16.90
CA TYR A 470 -21.42 10.21 -17.79
C TYR A 470 -20.15 9.42 -17.46
N PHE A 471 -19.74 9.40 -16.18
CA PHE A 471 -18.50 8.80 -15.69
C PHE A 471 -18.26 7.32 -16.10
N PRO A 472 -16.98 6.87 -16.17
CA PRO A 472 -16.61 5.49 -16.46
C PRO A 472 -16.96 4.51 -15.31
N PRO A 473 -17.03 3.19 -15.59
CA PRO A 473 -17.33 2.19 -14.56
C PRO A 473 -16.26 2.05 -13.46
N THR A 474 -15.01 2.45 -13.72
CA THR A 474 -13.86 2.33 -12.82
C THR A 474 -12.83 3.43 -13.08
N MET A 475 -11.91 3.63 -12.13
CA MET A 475 -10.72 4.48 -12.28
C MET A 475 -9.68 3.78 -13.18
N GLY A 476 -9.81 3.96 -14.49
CA GLY A 476 -8.89 3.34 -15.45
C GLY A 476 -9.09 3.89 -16.86
N ASN A 477 -8.35 4.94 -17.19
CA ASN A 477 -8.53 5.77 -18.40
C ASN A 477 -8.10 5.07 -19.71
N LEU A 478 -7.99 3.74 -19.66
CA LEU A 478 -7.52 2.82 -20.69
C LEU A 478 -8.70 2.18 -21.46
N GLY A 479 -9.89 2.12 -20.84
CA GLY A 479 -11.13 1.90 -21.57
C GLY A 479 -11.65 3.20 -22.22
N PRO A 480 -12.59 3.12 -23.16
CA PRO A 480 -13.06 4.28 -23.91
C PRO A 480 -13.83 5.27 -23.03
N VAL A 481 -13.44 6.55 -23.09
CA VAL A 481 -14.22 7.66 -22.55
C VAL A 481 -15.54 7.79 -23.32
N ASP A 482 -16.65 8.02 -22.61
CA ASP A 482 -17.94 8.29 -23.25
C ASP A 482 -17.89 9.69 -23.89
N PRO A 483 -18.23 9.87 -25.19
CA PRO A 483 -18.19 11.18 -25.85
C PRO A 483 -19.09 12.26 -25.22
N ARG A 484 -19.94 11.91 -24.24
CA ARG A 484 -20.79 12.82 -23.47
C ARG A 484 -20.23 13.16 -22.08
N MET A 485 -19.03 12.69 -21.73
CA MET A 485 -18.42 12.96 -20.43
C MET A 485 -18.14 14.47 -20.27
N THR A 486 -18.77 15.10 -19.28
CA THR A 486 -18.78 16.56 -19.08
C THR A 486 -17.76 17.05 -18.05
N ALA A 487 -17.11 16.13 -17.34
CA ALA A 487 -16.13 16.39 -16.29
C ALA A 487 -14.85 15.58 -16.56
N ASP A 488 -13.71 16.01 -15.99
CA ASP A 488 -12.42 15.36 -16.27
C ASP A 488 -12.14 14.14 -15.35
N ALA A 489 -11.02 13.44 -15.60
CA ALA A 489 -10.64 12.28 -14.80
C ALA A 489 -10.35 12.63 -13.33
N ALA A 490 -9.89 13.84 -13.02
CA ALA A 490 -9.68 14.29 -11.66
C ALA A 490 -10.99 14.68 -10.96
N ASP A 491 -12.04 15.05 -11.70
CA ASP A 491 -13.40 15.17 -11.17
C ASP A 491 -14.00 13.80 -10.79
N TYR A 492 -13.73 12.75 -11.58
CA TYR A 492 -14.03 11.37 -11.16
C TYR A 492 -13.30 11.02 -9.86
N ASP A 493 -12.02 11.40 -9.75
CA ASP A 493 -11.23 11.09 -8.56
C ASP A 493 -11.79 11.77 -7.30
N VAL A 494 -12.28 13.00 -7.41
CA VAL A 494 -12.89 13.73 -6.29
C VAL A 494 -14.31 13.22 -5.98
N LEU A 495 -15.18 13.08 -6.99
CA LEU A 495 -16.61 12.85 -6.82
C LEU A 495 -16.99 11.35 -6.70
N MET A 496 -16.30 10.46 -7.43
CA MET A 496 -16.55 9.01 -7.39
C MET A 496 -15.53 8.24 -6.53
N TYR A 497 -14.24 8.51 -6.68
CA TYR A 497 -13.19 7.65 -6.14
C TYR A 497 -12.86 7.96 -4.68
N ALA A 498 -12.58 9.21 -4.34
CA ALA A 498 -12.21 9.64 -2.99
C ALA A 498 -13.43 10.01 -2.12
N ALA A 499 -14.58 10.32 -2.73
CA ALA A 499 -15.76 10.88 -2.07
C ALA A 499 -16.25 10.08 -0.84
N PRO A 500 -16.32 10.71 0.36
CA PRO A 500 -16.84 10.05 1.55
C PRO A 500 -18.34 9.73 1.45
N TRP A 501 -19.12 10.49 0.68
CA TRP A 501 -20.54 10.20 0.45
C TRP A 501 -20.79 9.00 -0.47
N ILE A 502 -19.78 8.54 -1.22
CA ILE A 502 -19.83 7.30 -2.01
C ILE A 502 -19.19 6.14 -1.23
N ARG A 503 -18.04 6.35 -0.58
CA ARG A 503 -17.31 5.32 0.18
C ARG A 503 -18.02 4.91 1.48
N CYS A 504 -18.95 5.72 2.00
CA CYS A 504 -19.71 5.35 3.20
C CYS A 504 -20.53 4.07 3.04
N GLN A 505 -20.88 3.67 1.82
CA GLN A 505 -21.64 2.44 1.53
C GLN A 505 -20.99 1.20 2.16
N VAL A 506 -19.72 0.95 1.84
CA VAL A 506 -19.00 -0.23 2.34
C VAL A 506 -18.68 -0.12 3.84
N TYR A 507 -18.42 1.11 4.32
CA TYR A 507 -18.18 1.41 5.73
C TYR A 507 -19.42 1.07 6.58
N ILE A 508 -20.62 1.45 6.11
CA ILE A 508 -21.90 1.18 6.77
C ILE A 508 -22.21 -0.32 6.81
N ILE A 509 -21.94 -1.07 5.74
CA ILE A 509 -22.04 -2.54 5.76
C ILE A 509 -21.10 -3.14 6.83
N GLY A 510 -19.88 -2.60 6.97
CA GLY A 510 -18.98 -2.91 8.08
C GLY A 510 -19.63 -2.64 9.45
N MET A 511 -20.16 -1.44 9.67
CA MET A 511 -20.84 -1.07 10.92
C MET A 511 -21.99 -2.03 11.27
N LEU A 512 -22.89 -2.31 10.32
CA LEU A 512 -24.02 -3.24 10.47
C LEU A 512 -23.55 -4.66 10.84
N THR A 513 -22.41 -5.09 10.29
CA THR A 513 -21.78 -6.37 10.65
C THR A 513 -21.28 -6.36 12.10
N GLY A 514 -20.75 -5.24 12.57
CA GLY A 514 -20.43 -5.02 13.99
C GLY A 514 -21.67 -5.07 14.91
N VAL A 515 -22.81 -4.52 14.46
CA VAL A 515 -24.10 -4.64 15.18
C VAL A 515 -24.55 -6.09 15.27
N LEU A 516 -24.46 -6.85 14.18
CA LEU A 516 -24.82 -8.27 14.12
C LEU A 516 -23.95 -9.11 15.09
N MET A 517 -22.62 -8.99 14.98
CA MET A 517 -21.65 -9.74 15.78
C MET A 517 -21.64 -9.37 17.27
N GLN A 518 -22.08 -8.17 17.64
CA GLN A 518 -22.30 -7.82 19.05
C GLN A 518 -23.69 -8.19 19.56
N THR A 519 -24.71 -8.28 18.69
CA THR A 519 -26.07 -8.64 19.09
C THR A 519 -26.23 -10.14 19.35
N TYR A 520 -25.69 -10.99 18.47
CA TYR A 520 -25.79 -12.44 18.63
C TYR A 520 -24.46 -12.98 19.17
N LYS A 521 -24.49 -13.70 20.31
CA LYS A 521 -23.29 -14.35 20.87
C LYS A 521 -23.07 -15.77 20.34
N LYS A 522 -24.13 -16.38 19.81
CA LYS A 522 -24.13 -17.63 19.04
C LYS A 522 -25.16 -17.43 17.92
N LEU A 523 -24.80 -17.78 16.69
CA LEU A 523 -25.68 -17.77 15.53
C LEU A 523 -25.74 -19.20 14.98
N ARG A 524 -26.94 -19.72 14.68
CA ARG A 524 -27.12 -21.02 14.03
C ARG A 524 -27.41 -20.79 12.55
N ILE A 525 -26.45 -21.08 11.68
CA ILE A 525 -26.60 -20.95 10.23
C ILE A 525 -26.88 -22.35 9.64
N PRO A 526 -28.04 -22.60 9.00
CA PRO A 526 -28.33 -23.90 8.41
C PRO A 526 -27.48 -24.15 7.15
N ASN A 527 -27.13 -25.40 6.88
CA ASN A 527 -26.15 -25.78 5.85
C ASN A 527 -26.49 -25.26 4.43
N ILE A 528 -27.77 -25.17 4.08
CA ILE A 528 -28.21 -24.60 2.80
C ILE A 528 -27.90 -23.10 2.68
N VAL A 529 -28.06 -22.33 3.77
CA VAL A 529 -27.68 -20.90 3.81
C VAL A 529 -26.16 -20.75 3.86
N GLN A 530 -25.42 -21.70 4.44
CA GLN A 530 -23.97 -21.73 4.36
C GLN A 530 -23.50 -21.88 2.89
N LEU A 531 -24.03 -22.87 2.18
CA LEU A 531 -23.70 -23.14 0.78
C LEU A 531 -24.07 -21.95 -0.13
N LEU A 532 -25.31 -21.47 -0.05
CA LEU A 532 -25.78 -20.33 -0.84
C LEU A 532 -24.99 -19.05 -0.53
N GLY A 533 -24.66 -18.78 0.73
CA GLY A 533 -23.85 -17.62 1.11
C GLY A 533 -22.43 -17.67 0.54
N TRP A 534 -21.79 -18.85 0.51
CA TRP A 534 -20.49 -19.02 -0.14
C TRP A 534 -20.56 -18.88 -1.66
N ILE A 535 -21.56 -19.46 -2.32
CA ILE A 535 -21.79 -19.29 -3.76
C ILE A 535 -22.01 -17.81 -4.10
N MET A 536 -22.85 -17.10 -3.35
CA MET A 536 -23.10 -15.67 -3.52
C MET A 536 -21.83 -14.83 -3.27
N THR A 537 -21.02 -15.18 -2.27
CA THR A 537 -19.74 -14.50 -1.99
C THR A 537 -18.78 -14.62 -3.17
N LEU A 538 -18.64 -15.82 -3.75
CA LEU A 538 -17.81 -16.06 -4.93
C LEU A 538 -18.36 -15.35 -6.18
N ALA A 539 -19.68 -15.39 -6.38
CA ALA A 539 -20.34 -14.70 -7.49
C ALA A 539 -20.19 -13.17 -7.41
N ILE A 540 -20.30 -12.59 -6.20
CA ILE A 540 -20.06 -11.17 -5.96
C ILE A 540 -18.60 -10.81 -6.20
N ALA A 541 -17.64 -11.57 -5.66
CA ALA A 541 -16.22 -11.30 -5.85
C ALA A 541 -15.82 -11.41 -7.33
N TYR A 542 -16.31 -12.42 -8.05
CA TYR A 542 -16.14 -12.54 -9.49
C TYR A 542 -16.79 -11.36 -10.24
N GLY A 543 -18.01 -10.98 -9.83
CA GLY A 543 -18.75 -9.85 -10.39
C GLY A 543 -18.02 -8.52 -10.26
N CYS A 544 -17.44 -8.24 -9.09
CA CYS A 544 -16.71 -6.99 -8.82
C CYS A 544 -15.37 -6.93 -9.59
N LEU A 545 -14.66 -8.05 -9.74
CA LEU A 545 -13.31 -8.05 -10.31
C LEU A 545 -13.26 -8.28 -11.82
N PHE A 546 -14.19 -9.04 -12.40
CA PHE A 546 -14.01 -9.65 -13.72
C PHE A 546 -15.06 -9.29 -14.79
N THR A 547 -16.06 -8.46 -14.44
CA THR A 547 -17.13 -8.06 -15.39
C THR A 547 -16.68 -6.99 -16.38
N LEU A 548 -15.77 -6.09 -16.00
CA LEU A 548 -15.33 -4.96 -16.83
C LEU A 548 -14.41 -5.34 -18.01
N LYS A 549 -14.24 -6.63 -18.34
CA LYS A 549 -13.36 -7.08 -19.42
C LYS A 549 -13.66 -6.44 -20.79
N GLY A 550 -14.93 -6.13 -21.08
CA GLY A 550 -15.30 -5.42 -22.32
C GLY A 550 -14.76 -3.98 -22.36
N TYR A 551 -14.79 -3.27 -21.23
CA TYR A 551 -14.26 -1.91 -21.12
C TYR A 551 -12.78 -1.84 -21.53
N PHE A 552 -11.97 -2.78 -21.03
CA PHE A 552 -10.54 -2.88 -21.37
C PHE A 552 -10.26 -3.49 -22.75
N ASN A 553 -11.24 -4.14 -23.38
CA ASN A 553 -11.17 -4.52 -24.79
C ASN A 553 -11.40 -3.33 -25.74
N GLY A 554 -11.97 -2.21 -25.27
CA GLY A 554 -12.38 -1.07 -26.08
C GLY A 554 -13.89 -0.86 -26.20
N ASP A 555 -14.72 -1.65 -25.51
CA ASP A 555 -16.18 -1.53 -25.57
C ASP A 555 -16.69 -0.39 -24.68
N VAL A 556 -17.50 0.53 -25.23
CA VAL A 556 -18.19 1.56 -24.44
C VAL A 556 -19.30 0.91 -23.62
N VAL A 557 -19.05 0.69 -22.33
CA VAL A 557 -20.03 0.08 -21.42
C VAL A 557 -21.31 0.95 -21.35
N PRO A 558 -22.50 0.39 -21.68
CA PRO A 558 -23.75 1.15 -21.66
C PRO A 558 -24.01 1.79 -20.31
N LEU A 559 -24.53 3.03 -20.31
CA LEU A 559 -24.69 3.86 -19.12
C LEU A 559 -25.37 3.12 -17.95
N GLY A 560 -26.49 2.44 -18.21
CA GLY A 560 -27.20 1.66 -17.18
C GLY A 560 -26.34 0.56 -16.52
N TRP A 561 -25.48 -0.13 -17.30
CA TRP A 561 -24.59 -1.17 -16.77
C TRP A 561 -23.45 -0.59 -15.95
N ARG A 562 -22.81 0.50 -16.39
CA ARG A 562 -21.73 1.15 -15.60
C ARG A 562 -22.27 1.84 -14.35
N THR A 563 -23.46 2.44 -14.40
CA THR A 563 -24.12 2.99 -13.21
C THR A 563 -24.49 1.89 -12.22
N LEU A 564 -25.09 0.78 -12.68
CA LEU A 564 -25.38 -0.37 -11.82
C LEU A 564 -24.11 -0.94 -11.18
N PHE A 565 -23.01 -1.05 -11.94
CA PHE A 565 -21.72 -1.48 -11.39
C PHE A 565 -21.18 -0.50 -10.33
N SER A 566 -21.12 0.81 -10.62
CA SER A 566 -20.57 1.80 -9.67
C SER A 566 -21.37 1.86 -8.35
N ALA A 567 -22.70 1.77 -8.44
CA ALA A 567 -23.61 1.87 -7.31
C ALA A 567 -23.74 0.57 -6.49
N ALA A 568 -23.71 -0.60 -7.14
CA ALA A 568 -23.90 -1.88 -6.45
C ALA A 568 -22.60 -2.53 -5.97
N SER A 569 -21.47 -2.34 -6.68
CA SER A 569 -20.24 -3.08 -6.40
C SER A 569 -19.66 -2.82 -5.00
N LYS A 570 -19.65 -1.56 -4.55
CA LYS A 570 -19.13 -1.16 -3.22
C LYS A 570 -19.91 -1.81 -2.06
N PRO A 571 -21.25 -1.73 -1.97
CA PRO A 571 -21.99 -2.42 -0.91
C PRO A 571 -21.97 -3.94 -1.08
N LEU A 572 -22.00 -4.49 -2.31
CA LEU A 572 -21.89 -5.93 -2.53
C LEU A 572 -20.54 -6.48 -2.06
N TRP A 573 -19.42 -5.81 -2.38
CA TRP A 573 -18.10 -6.15 -1.86
C TRP A 573 -18.09 -6.19 -0.33
N GLY A 574 -18.67 -5.17 0.32
CA GLY A 574 -18.87 -5.15 1.77
C GLY A 574 -19.65 -6.37 2.28
N ILE A 575 -20.72 -6.77 1.60
CA ILE A 575 -21.55 -7.94 1.97
C ILE A 575 -20.76 -9.25 1.84
N ALA A 576 -19.92 -9.39 0.81
CA ALA A 576 -19.03 -10.54 0.64
C ALA A 576 -17.99 -10.64 1.77
N LEU A 577 -17.34 -9.53 2.13
CA LEU A 577 -16.42 -9.46 3.27
C LEU A 577 -17.13 -9.79 4.60
N SER A 578 -18.35 -9.27 4.78
CA SER A 578 -19.20 -9.58 5.93
C SER A 578 -19.53 -11.05 6.03
N TRP A 579 -19.85 -11.72 4.93
CA TRP A 579 -20.12 -13.16 4.95
C TRP A 579 -18.90 -13.99 5.38
N ILE A 580 -17.72 -13.68 4.81
CA ILE A 580 -16.45 -14.35 5.14
C ILE A 580 -16.16 -14.22 6.65
N VAL A 581 -16.24 -13.00 7.20
CA VAL A 581 -15.88 -12.77 8.60
C VAL A 581 -16.95 -13.28 9.58
N VAL A 582 -18.24 -13.18 9.24
CA VAL A 582 -19.33 -13.75 10.05
C VAL A 582 -19.23 -15.26 10.13
N THR A 583 -19.04 -15.96 9.01
CA THR A 583 -18.90 -17.43 9.00
C THR A 583 -17.65 -17.87 9.76
N CYS A 584 -16.50 -17.21 9.56
CA CYS A 584 -15.29 -17.51 10.31
C CYS A 584 -15.47 -17.29 11.84
N TYR A 585 -16.03 -16.15 12.26
CA TYR A 585 -16.21 -15.80 13.67
C TYR A 585 -17.16 -16.74 14.42
N TYR A 586 -18.21 -17.27 13.77
CA TYR A 586 -19.10 -18.27 14.36
C TYR A 586 -18.67 -19.73 14.13
N GLY A 587 -17.50 -19.97 13.53
CA GLY A 587 -16.92 -21.32 13.34
C GLY A 587 -17.35 -22.06 12.06
N TYR A 588 -18.23 -21.47 11.25
CA TYR A 588 -18.68 -22.02 9.96
C TYR A 588 -17.66 -21.86 8.81
N GLY A 589 -16.57 -21.11 9.01
CA GLY A 589 -15.55 -20.88 7.99
C GLY A 589 -14.60 -22.05 7.72
N SER A 590 -14.61 -23.12 8.54
CA SER A 590 -13.78 -24.34 8.35
C SER A 590 -12.32 -24.01 7.94
N PHE A 591 -11.82 -24.57 6.84
CA PHE A 591 -10.50 -24.27 6.26
C PHE A 591 -10.19 -22.78 6.10
N ILE A 592 -11.15 -21.98 5.62
CA ILE A 592 -10.97 -20.53 5.41
C ILE A 592 -10.74 -19.83 6.76
N ASN A 593 -11.45 -20.25 7.82
CA ASN A 593 -11.19 -19.73 9.16
C ASN A 593 -9.81 -20.16 9.68
N SER A 594 -9.43 -21.42 9.49
CA SER A 594 -8.11 -21.93 9.91
C SER A 594 -6.96 -21.18 9.25
N PHE A 595 -7.08 -20.88 7.95
CA PHE A 595 -6.12 -20.07 7.20
C PHE A 595 -6.14 -18.59 7.65
N MET A 596 -7.31 -17.93 7.62
CA MET A 596 -7.39 -16.48 7.87
C MET A 596 -7.15 -16.09 9.33
N SER A 597 -7.46 -16.97 10.29
CA SER A 597 -7.19 -16.75 11.71
C SER A 597 -5.80 -17.25 12.15
N TRP A 598 -4.94 -17.68 11.22
CA TRP A 598 -3.59 -18.14 11.55
C TRP A 598 -2.74 -17.01 12.15
N SER A 599 -2.02 -17.32 13.24
CA SER A 599 -1.24 -16.36 14.01
C SER A 599 -0.10 -15.68 13.23
N ILE A 600 0.34 -16.26 12.10
CA ILE A 600 1.36 -15.68 11.21
C ILE A 600 0.94 -14.31 10.63
N TRP A 601 -0.37 -14.06 10.47
CA TRP A 601 -0.87 -12.79 9.93
C TRP A 601 -0.78 -11.64 10.93
N VAL A 602 -0.68 -11.93 12.23
CA VAL A 602 -0.80 -10.91 13.29
C VAL A 602 0.29 -9.82 13.22
N PRO A 603 1.58 -10.11 12.98
CA PRO A 603 2.61 -9.06 12.85
C PRO A 603 2.40 -8.21 11.59
N VAL A 604 2.24 -8.83 10.42
CA VAL A 604 2.05 -8.11 9.15
C VAL A 604 0.71 -7.33 9.10
N GLY A 605 -0.35 -7.88 9.70
CA GLY A 605 -1.65 -7.22 9.89
C GLY A 605 -1.70 -6.22 11.06
N ARG A 606 -0.59 -6.00 11.76
CA ARG A 606 -0.35 -4.82 12.61
C ARG A 606 0.41 -3.75 11.82
N LEU A 607 1.46 -4.13 11.09
CA LEU A 607 2.27 -3.22 10.27
C LEU A 607 1.49 -2.52 9.15
N SER A 608 0.38 -3.10 8.68
CA SER A 608 -0.37 -2.63 7.50
C SER A 608 -0.69 -1.13 7.47
N TYR A 609 -0.92 -0.47 8.62
CA TYR A 609 -1.14 0.98 8.64
C TYR A 609 0.15 1.76 8.34
N SER A 610 1.23 1.46 9.05
CA SER A 610 2.55 2.05 8.76
C SER A 610 3.06 1.69 7.36
N THR A 611 2.76 0.49 6.84
CA THR A 611 3.02 0.11 5.44
C THR A 611 2.23 1.00 4.47
N TYR A 612 0.94 1.24 4.74
CA TYR A 612 0.12 2.14 3.92
C TYR A 612 0.69 3.56 3.90
N LEU A 613 1.14 4.08 5.04
CA LEU A 613 1.69 5.43 5.10
C LEU A 613 2.95 5.59 4.22
N ILE A 614 3.84 4.60 4.13
CA ILE A 614 5.16 4.78 3.50
C ILE A 614 5.33 4.15 2.10
N HIS A 615 4.45 3.25 1.67
CA HIS A 615 4.72 2.40 0.50
C HIS A 615 5.01 3.19 -0.80
N ILE A 616 4.35 4.33 -1.03
CA ILE A 616 4.64 5.19 -2.18
C ILE A 616 6.09 5.64 -2.16
N ILE A 617 6.59 6.15 -1.02
CA ILE A 617 7.96 6.62 -0.86
C ILE A 617 8.95 5.49 -1.19
N VAL A 618 8.69 4.27 -0.71
CA VAL A 618 9.52 3.10 -0.97
C VAL A 618 9.48 2.72 -2.46
N VAL A 619 8.31 2.71 -3.08
CA VAL A 619 8.11 2.37 -4.50
C VAL A 619 8.77 3.41 -5.42
N THR A 620 8.46 4.71 -5.26
CA THR A 620 9.03 5.76 -6.11
C THR A 620 10.54 5.94 -5.87
N TYR A 621 11.05 5.68 -4.66
CA TYR A 621 12.48 5.64 -4.40
C TYR A 621 13.15 4.47 -5.12
N LEU A 622 12.74 3.23 -4.83
CA LEU A 622 13.40 2.04 -5.38
C LEU A 622 13.28 1.96 -6.90
N ILE A 623 12.16 2.39 -7.48
CA ILE A 623 12.03 2.50 -8.95
C ILE A 623 12.88 3.67 -9.48
N GLY A 624 12.82 4.85 -8.86
CA GLY A 624 13.55 6.05 -9.30
C GLY A 624 15.07 6.03 -9.11
N GLN A 625 15.63 5.00 -8.45
CA GLN A 625 17.07 4.74 -8.40
C GLN A 625 17.60 3.87 -9.57
N ASN A 626 16.72 3.37 -10.46
CA ASN A 626 17.16 2.60 -11.62
C ASN A 626 17.79 3.52 -12.67
N GLN A 627 18.92 3.08 -13.22
CA GLN A 627 19.69 3.80 -14.26
C GLN A 627 19.37 3.32 -15.68
N GLN A 628 18.31 2.52 -15.84
CA GLN A 628 17.88 1.89 -17.08
C GLN A 628 16.35 1.82 -17.08
N PRO A 629 15.69 2.00 -18.23
CA PRO A 629 14.25 1.82 -18.34
C PRO A 629 13.86 0.35 -18.20
N PHE A 630 12.59 0.11 -17.86
CA PHE A 630 12.08 -1.25 -17.71
C PHE A 630 11.59 -1.84 -19.03
N VAL A 631 11.75 -3.14 -19.19
CA VAL A 631 11.08 -3.90 -20.26
C VAL A 631 9.97 -4.73 -19.62
N PHE A 632 8.73 -4.53 -20.04
CA PHE A 632 7.64 -5.42 -19.66
C PHE A 632 7.72 -6.70 -20.49
N SER A 633 8.13 -7.80 -19.87
CA SER A 633 8.17 -9.12 -20.53
C SER A 633 6.89 -9.94 -20.29
N ASN A 634 6.48 -10.07 -19.02
CA ASN A 634 5.27 -10.80 -18.62
C ASN A 634 4.91 -10.51 -17.15
N PHE A 635 3.67 -10.85 -16.75
CA PHE A 635 3.18 -10.63 -15.39
C PHE A 635 3.97 -11.37 -14.31
N PHE A 636 4.41 -12.62 -14.54
CA PHE A 636 5.12 -13.40 -13.52
C PHE A 636 6.48 -12.81 -13.18
N GLN A 637 7.25 -12.40 -14.19
CA GLN A 637 8.53 -11.71 -14.03
C GLN A 637 8.34 -10.37 -13.30
N MET A 638 7.34 -9.58 -13.67
CA MET A 638 7.01 -8.33 -12.98
C MET A 638 6.59 -8.58 -11.51
N PHE A 639 5.81 -9.64 -11.25
CA PHE A 639 5.39 -10.01 -9.91
C PHE A 639 6.58 -10.42 -9.02
N ALA A 640 7.41 -11.35 -9.50
CA ALA A 640 8.53 -11.91 -8.75
C ALA A 640 9.71 -10.92 -8.58
N MET A 641 10.06 -10.19 -9.64
CA MET A 641 11.28 -9.37 -9.67
C MET A 641 11.05 -7.91 -9.24
N PHE A 642 9.82 -7.40 -9.29
CA PHE A 642 9.50 -6.03 -8.88
C PHE A 642 8.53 -6.00 -7.70
N ILE A 643 7.32 -6.55 -7.84
CA ILE A 643 6.24 -6.37 -6.84
C ILE A 643 6.58 -7.03 -5.49
N VAL A 644 7.12 -8.25 -5.48
CA VAL A 644 7.50 -8.93 -4.23
C VAL A 644 8.59 -8.15 -3.47
N PRO A 645 9.71 -7.71 -4.10
CA PRO A 645 10.66 -6.79 -3.47
C PRO A 645 10.03 -5.50 -2.93
N MET A 646 9.14 -4.84 -3.68
CA MET A 646 8.47 -3.62 -3.20
C MET A 646 7.62 -3.87 -1.94
N ILE A 647 6.91 -4.99 -1.88
CA ILE A 647 6.14 -5.42 -0.70
C ILE A 647 7.06 -5.69 0.49
N VAL A 648 8.16 -6.43 0.29
CA VAL A 648 9.11 -6.77 1.36
C VAL A 648 9.79 -5.50 1.91
N CYS A 649 10.31 -4.63 1.04
CA CYS A 649 10.90 -3.36 1.46
C CYS A 649 9.89 -2.47 2.18
N SER A 650 8.65 -2.38 1.70
CA SER A 650 7.59 -1.61 2.36
C SER A 650 7.27 -2.15 3.76
N LEU A 651 7.30 -3.47 3.97
CA LEU A 651 7.12 -4.09 5.29
C LEU A 651 8.32 -3.86 6.22
N LEU A 652 9.55 -3.87 5.69
CA LEU A 652 10.77 -3.62 6.48
C LEU A 652 10.83 -2.17 6.99
N PHE A 653 10.62 -1.18 6.12
CA PHE A 653 10.54 0.21 6.55
C PHE A 653 9.32 0.47 7.46
N ALA A 654 8.22 -0.27 7.29
CA ALA A 654 7.04 -0.16 8.15
C ALA A 654 7.26 -0.71 9.56
N LEU A 655 8.14 -1.71 9.72
CA LEU A 655 8.54 -2.20 11.04
C LEU A 655 9.25 -1.11 11.84
N PHE A 656 10.17 -0.39 11.20
CA PHE A 656 10.82 0.79 11.78
C PHE A 656 9.80 1.90 12.08
N TRP A 657 8.96 2.27 11.11
CA TRP A 657 7.99 3.36 11.26
C TRP A 657 6.94 3.08 12.35
N SER A 658 6.43 1.84 12.42
CA SER A 658 5.44 1.43 13.42
C SER A 658 6.06 1.33 14.82
N SER A 659 7.30 0.85 14.94
CA SER A 659 7.97 0.73 16.25
C SER A 659 8.45 2.07 16.82
N ALA A 660 8.91 3.01 15.99
CA ALA A 660 9.33 4.34 16.42
C ALA A 660 8.13 5.27 16.69
N PHE A 661 7.16 5.32 15.77
CA PHE A 661 6.12 6.36 15.80
C PHE A 661 4.74 5.81 16.17
N GLU A 662 4.20 4.82 15.47
CA GLU A 662 2.82 4.33 15.68
C GLU A 662 2.61 3.79 17.11
N LEU A 663 3.49 2.89 17.57
CA LEU A 663 3.43 2.32 18.91
C LEU A 663 4.02 3.25 19.97
N GLY A 664 5.02 4.06 19.62
CA GLY A 664 5.61 5.06 20.51
C GLY A 664 4.57 6.07 21.01
N PHE A 665 3.90 6.75 20.07
CA PHE A 665 2.86 7.72 20.41
C PHE A 665 1.59 7.06 20.96
N GLY A 666 1.18 5.89 20.48
CA GLY A 666 0.01 5.17 21.03
C GLY A 666 0.19 4.65 22.48
N LYS A 667 1.43 4.38 22.91
CA LYS A 667 1.74 4.09 24.31
C LYS A 667 1.78 5.36 25.15
N LEU A 668 2.41 6.42 24.63
CA LEU A 668 2.44 7.73 25.29
C LEU A 668 1.02 8.28 25.54
N GLU A 669 0.13 8.18 24.54
CA GLU A 669 -1.32 8.46 24.65
C GLU A 669 -1.94 7.77 25.87
N THR A 670 -1.69 6.46 26.00
CA THR A 670 -2.23 5.64 27.09
C THR A 670 -1.70 6.09 28.46
N VAL A 671 -0.42 6.47 28.56
CA VAL A 671 0.17 6.99 29.81
C VAL A 671 -0.41 8.36 30.17
N LEU A 672 -0.49 9.28 29.20
CA LEU A 672 -1.04 10.63 29.37
C LEU A 672 -2.51 10.60 29.81
N ILE A 673 -3.35 9.82 29.13
CA ILE A 673 -4.79 9.76 29.43
C ILE A 673 -5.06 9.11 30.79
N ASN A 674 -4.29 8.09 31.20
CA ASN A 674 -4.40 7.54 32.56
C ASN A 674 -4.08 8.60 33.63
N ALA A 675 -3.01 9.39 33.42
CA ALA A 675 -2.63 10.47 34.33
C ALA A 675 -3.71 11.56 34.42
N LEU A 676 -4.25 12.02 33.29
CA LEU A 676 -5.32 13.03 33.23
C LEU A 676 -6.63 12.58 33.89
N ILE A 677 -6.95 11.28 33.87
CA ILE A 677 -8.15 10.71 34.51
C ILE A 677 -7.89 10.35 35.99
N GLY A 678 -6.68 10.62 36.53
CA GLY A 678 -6.31 10.23 37.90
C GLY A 678 -6.27 8.71 38.13
N SER A 679 -6.24 7.92 37.05
CA SER A 679 -6.18 6.46 37.11
C SER A 679 -4.74 6.01 37.36
N LYS A 680 -4.52 5.14 38.37
CA LYS A 680 -3.19 4.55 38.60
C LYS A 680 -2.69 3.93 37.27
N PRO A 681 -1.55 4.38 36.72
CA PRO A 681 -1.10 3.95 35.40
C PRO A 681 -0.80 2.45 35.44
N LYS A 682 -1.36 1.70 34.49
CA LYS A 682 -1.11 0.26 34.41
C LYS A 682 0.35 0.04 34.04
N PRO A 683 1.12 -0.78 34.80
CA PRO A 683 2.52 -1.04 34.49
C PRO A 683 2.64 -1.63 33.09
N MET A 684 3.51 -1.05 32.26
CA MET A 684 3.80 -1.60 30.93
C MET A 684 4.29 -3.05 31.03
N PRO A 685 3.95 -3.93 30.07
CA PRO A 685 4.13 -5.37 30.22
C PRO A 685 5.61 -5.81 30.23
N VAL A 686 6.18 -5.92 31.44
CA VAL A 686 7.57 -6.38 31.64
C VAL A 686 7.68 -7.89 31.47
N ARG A 687 8.18 -8.34 30.31
CA ARG A 687 8.67 -9.70 30.13
C ARG A 687 9.87 -9.95 31.08
N PRO A 688 10.01 -11.14 31.67
CA PRO A 688 11.30 -11.57 32.20
C PRO A 688 12.30 -11.74 31.04
N ARG A 689 13.59 -11.68 31.37
CA ARG A 689 14.67 -12.13 30.48
C ARG A 689 14.42 -13.59 30.07
N ALA A 690 14.87 -14.00 28.88
CA ALA A 690 14.96 -15.43 28.57
C ALA A 690 16.03 -16.04 29.48
N SER A 691 15.62 -16.84 30.46
CA SER A 691 16.50 -17.51 31.41
C SER A 691 17.18 -18.71 30.74
N THR A 692 18.34 -18.46 30.14
CA THR A 692 19.29 -19.53 29.82
C THR A 692 19.97 -19.99 31.10
N LEU A 693 19.83 -21.28 31.43
CA LEU A 693 20.56 -22.00 32.48
C LEU A 693 20.19 -21.66 33.94
N ASP A 694 18.91 -21.84 34.29
CA ASP A 694 18.64 -22.63 35.50
C ASP A 694 18.81 -24.12 35.13
N PRO A 695 19.47 -24.97 35.96
CA PRO A 695 19.52 -26.40 35.73
C PRO A 695 18.11 -27.01 35.87
N PRO A 696 17.80 -28.13 35.18
CA PRO A 696 16.47 -28.73 35.26
C PRO A 696 16.19 -29.21 36.69
N VAL A 697 15.20 -28.57 37.33
CA VAL A 697 14.53 -29.15 38.51
C VAL A 697 13.97 -30.52 38.06
N PRO A 698 14.20 -31.61 38.80
CA PRO A 698 13.67 -32.92 38.43
C PRO A 698 12.15 -32.85 38.26
N GLU A 699 11.65 -33.22 37.08
CA GLU A 699 10.20 -33.31 36.87
C GLU A 699 9.64 -34.44 37.75
N THR A 700 9.00 -34.06 38.85
CA THR A 700 8.05 -34.96 39.52
C THR A 700 7.00 -35.35 38.48
N PRO A 701 6.75 -36.65 38.22
CA PRO A 701 5.86 -37.08 37.15
C PRO A 701 4.50 -36.38 37.22
N PRO A 702 3.92 -35.98 36.08
CA PRO A 702 2.64 -35.29 36.08
C PRO A 702 1.58 -36.19 36.72
N VAL A 703 0.94 -35.68 37.78
CA VAL A 703 -0.23 -36.34 38.38
C VAL A 703 -1.28 -36.47 37.28
N ALA A 704 -1.58 -37.70 36.88
CA ALA A 704 -2.56 -37.97 35.84
C ALA A 704 -3.93 -37.41 36.26
N HIS A 705 -4.51 -36.56 35.42
CA HIS A 705 -5.89 -36.13 35.61
C HIS A 705 -6.83 -37.33 35.41
N ASP A 706 -7.44 -37.82 36.50
CA ASP A 706 -8.38 -38.94 36.48
C ASP A 706 -9.73 -38.52 35.86
N ASP A 707 -9.84 -38.65 34.53
CA ASP A 707 -11.06 -38.41 33.75
C ASP A 707 -12.22 -39.38 34.09
N SER A 708 -12.02 -40.37 34.96
CA SER A 708 -13.11 -41.29 35.36
C SER A 708 -14.21 -40.64 36.21
N ALA A 709 -13.98 -39.44 36.76
CA ALA A 709 -14.94 -38.72 37.62
C ALA A 709 -16.32 -38.53 36.96
N HIS A 710 -16.37 -38.17 35.67
CA HIS A 710 -17.64 -37.97 34.97
C HIS A 710 -18.31 -39.29 34.52
N ALA A 711 -17.54 -40.36 34.30
CA ALA A 711 -18.08 -41.68 33.97
C ALA A 711 -18.70 -42.36 35.20
N ARG A 712 -18.00 -42.35 36.34
CA ARG A 712 -18.44 -43.00 37.59
C ARG A 712 -19.79 -42.46 38.09
N MET A 713 -20.04 -41.14 37.98
CA MET A 713 -21.29 -40.53 38.43
C MET A 713 -22.51 -40.84 37.53
N SER A 714 -22.29 -41.23 36.28
CA SER A 714 -23.36 -41.69 35.36
C SER A 714 -23.77 -43.15 35.64
N ILE A 715 -22.80 -44.00 35.93
CA ILE A 715 -23.03 -45.43 36.21
C ILE A 715 -23.68 -45.63 37.58
N SER A 716 -23.19 -44.96 38.62
CA SER A 716 -23.76 -45.05 39.98
C SER A 716 -25.24 -44.66 40.03
N LYS A 717 -25.65 -43.62 39.27
CA LYS A 717 -27.07 -43.24 39.18
C LYS A 717 -27.94 -44.26 38.43
N LYS A 718 -27.41 -45.02 37.47
CA LYS A 718 -28.17 -46.09 36.79
C LYS A 718 -28.31 -47.34 37.66
N ILE A 719 -27.28 -47.68 38.43
CA ILE A 719 -27.33 -48.81 39.37
C ILE A 719 -28.31 -48.53 40.51
N ALA A 720 -28.32 -47.30 41.05
CA ALA A 720 -29.24 -46.93 42.13
C ALA A 720 -30.73 -47.06 41.73
N THR A 721 -31.12 -46.66 40.53
CA THR A 721 -32.52 -46.79 40.05
C THR A 721 -32.89 -48.24 39.72
N ALA A 722 -31.95 -49.06 39.23
CA ALA A 722 -32.20 -50.48 39.00
C ALA A 722 -32.38 -51.27 40.32
N ALA A 723 -31.73 -50.85 41.39
CA ALA A 723 -31.79 -51.50 42.70
C ALA A 723 -33.15 -51.30 43.43
N SER A 724 -33.90 -50.23 43.17
CA SER A 724 -35.21 -50.00 43.81
C SER A 724 -36.31 -50.87 43.22
N ASP A 725 -36.34 -51.07 41.90
CA ASP A 725 -37.42 -51.81 41.22
C ASP A 725 -37.34 -53.33 41.44
N LEU A 726 -36.13 -53.87 41.64
CA LEU A 726 -35.92 -55.27 42.01
C LEU A 726 -36.30 -55.59 43.47
N GLY A 727 -36.33 -54.59 44.35
CA GLY A 727 -36.65 -54.78 45.77
C GLY A 727 -38.10 -55.19 46.07
N HIS A 728 -39.02 -55.04 45.11
CA HIS A 728 -40.46 -55.17 45.35
C HIS A 728 -41.12 -56.45 44.78
N ARG A 729 -40.36 -57.33 44.11
CA ARG A 729 -40.88 -58.54 43.45
C ARG A 729 -40.02 -59.80 43.62
N GLN A 730 -39.84 -60.28 44.86
CA GLN A 730 -39.75 -61.73 45.18
C GLN A 730 -39.65 -61.98 46.69
N ARG A 731 -40.81 -62.12 47.35
CA ARG A 731 -40.95 -62.79 48.66
C ARG A 731 -42.10 -63.80 48.58
N GLN A 732 -41.84 -64.97 48.00
CA GLN A 732 -42.73 -66.14 48.03
C GLN A 732 -41.94 -67.43 47.77
N SER A 733 -42.42 -68.55 48.34
CA SER A 733 -42.05 -69.96 48.09
C SER A 733 -40.56 -70.40 48.16
N VAL A 734 -40.16 -70.87 49.35
CA VAL A 734 -39.91 -72.30 49.66
C VAL A 734 -38.85 -73.10 48.83
N ALA A 735 -37.67 -73.26 49.44
CA ALA A 735 -36.98 -74.52 49.81
C ALA A 735 -36.19 -75.44 48.81
N THR A 736 -35.10 -75.98 49.40
CA THR A 736 -34.48 -77.34 49.27
C THR A 736 -33.65 -77.79 48.05
N ILE A 737 -32.38 -78.14 48.36
CA ILE A 737 -31.68 -79.45 48.13
C ILE A 737 -30.58 -79.61 47.03
N GLU A 738 -29.39 -79.97 47.54
CA GLU A 738 -28.28 -80.83 47.02
C GLU A 738 -27.26 -80.42 45.93
N ILE A 739 -26.15 -81.18 45.93
CA ILE A 739 -24.83 -81.04 45.27
C ILE A 739 -24.40 -82.45 44.77
N PRO A 740 -23.66 -82.60 43.66
CA PRO A 740 -22.22 -82.99 43.71
C PRO A 740 -21.32 -82.25 42.67
N LEU A 741 -20.01 -82.03 42.91
CA LEU A 741 -18.81 -82.84 42.55
C LEU A 741 -18.68 -83.20 41.04
N ASP A 742 -17.56 -83.09 40.31
CA ASP A 742 -16.24 -82.38 40.39
C ASP A 742 -15.74 -82.14 38.91
N ASP A 743 -14.49 -82.21 38.36
CA ASP A 743 -13.10 -82.56 38.78
C ASP A 743 -12.02 -82.10 37.72
N ASN A 744 -10.72 -82.13 38.07
CA ASN A 744 -9.43 -82.35 37.32
C ASN A 744 -9.19 -81.93 35.81
N GLU A 745 -7.98 -81.64 35.27
CA GLU A 745 -6.59 -81.37 35.76
C GLU A 745 -5.66 -80.83 34.59
N ASN A 746 -4.40 -80.46 34.88
CA ASN A 746 -3.15 -80.56 34.05
C ASN A 746 -2.56 -79.44 33.10
N PHE A 747 -1.42 -78.88 33.56
CA PHE A 747 -0.05 -78.78 32.95
C PHE A 747 0.34 -78.00 31.65
N CYS A 748 0.99 -76.84 31.85
CA CYS A 748 2.40 -76.46 31.48
C CYS A 748 3.03 -76.49 30.05
N ASN A 749 3.41 -75.27 29.60
CA ASN A 749 4.79 -74.79 29.19
C ASN A 749 5.41 -74.81 27.75
N GLU A 750 6.05 -73.64 27.48
CA GLU A 750 7.32 -73.34 26.75
C GLU A 750 7.49 -73.16 25.20
N LYS A 751 8.12 -72.00 24.86
CA LYS A 751 9.10 -71.71 23.76
C LYS A 751 8.61 -71.70 22.28
N SER A 752 9.21 -70.96 21.31
CA SER A 752 10.10 -69.75 21.30
C SER A 752 10.37 -69.22 19.87
N THR A 753 11.14 -68.12 19.73
CA THR A 753 11.87 -67.58 18.53
C THR A 753 11.20 -66.55 17.58
N ASN A 754 11.93 -65.43 17.36
CA ASN A 754 12.33 -64.75 16.10
C ASN A 754 11.27 -64.32 15.03
N ARG A 755 11.49 -63.29 14.18
CA ARG A 755 12.68 -62.46 13.82
C ARG A 755 12.24 -61.11 13.18
N ASP A 756 13.19 -60.16 13.03
CA ASP A 756 13.40 -59.08 12.01
C ASP A 756 12.17 -58.39 11.33
N ASP A 757 12.15 -57.06 11.07
CA ASP A 757 12.98 -56.39 10.05
C ASP A 757 13.12 -54.84 10.22
N ASP A 758 13.92 -54.20 9.36
CA ASP A 758 14.54 -52.86 9.53
C ASP A 758 13.74 -51.63 8.97
N GLY A 759 14.15 -50.39 9.31
CA GLY A 759 13.58 -49.18 8.68
C GLY A 759 13.90 -47.79 9.29
N ARG A 760 14.93 -47.11 8.77
CA ARG A 760 15.13 -45.64 8.93
C ARG A 760 14.34 -44.84 7.88
N TRP A 761 14.06 -43.55 8.13
CA TRP A 761 14.56 -42.40 7.33
C TRP A 761 14.08 -41.04 7.89
N SER A 762 14.91 -40.01 7.65
CA SER A 762 14.66 -38.54 7.72
C SER A 762 13.74 -37.99 8.83
#